data_AF-A0A8J7CFG7-F1
#
_entry.id   AF-A0A8J7CFG7-F1
#
_cell.length_a   1.000
_cell.length_b   1.000
_cell.length_c   1.000
_cell.angle_alpha   90.00
_cell.angle_beta   90.00
_cell.angle_gamma   90.00
#
_symmetry.space_group_name_H-M   'P 1'
#
loop_
_entity.id
_entity.type
_entity.pdbx_description
1 polymer ?
#
loop_
_entity_poly.entity_id
_entity_poly.type
_entity_poly.pdbx_seq_one_letter_code
_entity_poly.pdbx_strand_id
1 'polypeptide(L)'
;MAQEFWCEGLDDNGNGEIDEGCPRSCPDPYTSIGPVTIAPAGVGAGSIRIVRTGVGLGAAYADTRSGISQAYFRTTGASGAPITTETILGDGTFPSYSPSPTWKGDGFGVAWVDERDGNPEVYFRVLDSAGGKPVTTSDVKVSSSNGASLNPSVAWNGSEFLVVWDDVKGSNRDIYTRRLDALGSPLAQPKRLMTDGSIQENPSILWDSSQYALIWTDERDGNREIYALRLDSGGGAIGSEVRITNSLGVSENPSIAMIGSGDYAIAWQDNRAGSFEAWYGRWQGPGYATPAGVAVSTGGADALAPSVTTTGLEVLLAWEDHRTVPAEVFIRRLDGNGAALSDEVPLTTGSQASSVSAIWHGAGAAVAYVGDDGGTIRARVVTAGCCQGDQDIDGVRSCEGDCNDATPEQSPALIETCDGLDTNCDTIRDEICRGTCSADAPTPPQQFHPSPELGAGIPRIVWNGAGYGVTWEEAEIVPNVGVLHAPYFRLLNADGVPLTDPIRLPSAGLWGQSPAQVWTGEEYVVAYSQYDETAVRTIAIARIDASGTQIGMPRVVTADPVPPVGHTEPEIAWNGERFGLVFNDWEFENPVADPRTVAFILLDREGRPLSRQRDLAKPPGGDWGFIIADADGFAVTYYEDGELYFRKLDGAGGYASQAQRFTNDSYIQQWPRVERAPWGYGVVWRDKRNSQDDMYYRRLDLNGAPVAPEVNLLDGGGSSIVHSPSIRWIGNEFLLAYSNQQTQIRIARINADGIRTGPDLRIDQGPDNFTKDRPHMAWNGVRPAVVWEDTRATGSDARNLIAFVTCCEDVPVPGSVSGVGWIDKTTLVWSNNGSERYDRVRGDLVSLLNTDGDFTPGVLDCIEDLIGISSSETDTPALAEGMYYLVRGDSVCWTGSYDSGGSGQEPGRDSEIAASANSCP
;
A
#
# COMPACT_ATOMS: atom_id res chain seq x y z
N MET A 1 -23.44 -45.72 -33.88
CA MET A 1 -22.19 -44.98 -33.67
C MET A 1 -22.54 -43.94 -32.63
N ALA A 2 -22.18 -44.17 -31.37
CA ALA A 2 -22.44 -43.21 -30.30
C ALA A 2 -21.38 -42.12 -30.42
N GLN A 3 -21.81 -40.87 -30.65
CA GLN A 3 -20.93 -39.71 -30.55
C GLN A 3 -20.64 -39.48 -29.06
N GLU A 4 -19.35 -39.37 -28.74
CA GLU A 4 -18.88 -38.87 -27.44
C GLU A 4 -19.19 -37.36 -27.38
N PHE A 5 -19.84 -36.94 -26.29
CA PHE A 5 -20.11 -35.53 -25.98
C PHE A 5 -18.92 -34.99 -25.18
N TRP A 6 -18.31 -33.90 -25.64
CA TRP A 6 -17.23 -33.19 -24.96
C TRP A 6 -17.80 -31.87 -24.40
N CYS A 7 -17.51 -31.52 -23.13
CA CYS A 7 -17.94 -30.25 -22.54
C CYS A 7 -16.93 -29.17 -22.94
N GLU A 8 -17.09 -28.63 -24.16
CA GLU A 8 -16.11 -27.74 -24.82
C GLU A 8 -16.67 -26.35 -25.13
N GLY A 9 -17.83 -26.00 -24.57
CA GLY A 9 -18.41 -24.67 -24.68
C GLY A 9 -19.01 -24.37 -26.07
N LEU A 10 -19.29 -25.41 -26.87
CA LEU A 10 -19.87 -25.31 -28.19
C LEU A 10 -21.26 -25.96 -28.23
N ASP A 11 -22.20 -25.33 -28.94
CA ASP A 11 -23.47 -25.96 -29.30
C ASP A 11 -23.24 -26.88 -30.51
N ASP A 12 -22.74 -28.10 -30.23
CA ASP A 12 -22.36 -29.08 -31.25
C ASP A 12 -23.54 -29.65 -32.04
N ASN A 13 -24.77 -29.47 -31.55
CA ASN A 13 -25.97 -30.03 -32.16
C ASN A 13 -26.90 -28.96 -32.78
N GLY A 14 -26.60 -27.67 -32.57
CA GLY A 14 -27.27 -26.53 -33.17
C GLY A 14 -28.67 -26.27 -32.65
N ASN A 15 -29.01 -26.74 -31.45
CA ASN A 15 -30.33 -26.58 -30.85
C ASN A 15 -30.45 -25.31 -29.99
N GLY A 16 -29.36 -24.58 -29.79
CA GLY A 16 -29.28 -23.36 -29.00
C GLY A 16 -28.97 -23.57 -27.52
N GLU A 17 -28.69 -24.80 -27.08
CA GLU A 17 -28.25 -25.14 -25.72
C GLU A 17 -26.79 -25.63 -25.75
N ILE A 18 -25.91 -24.94 -25.04
CA ILE A 18 -24.49 -25.31 -24.90
C ILE A 18 -24.37 -26.44 -23.86
N ASP A 19 -23.64 -27.51 -24.20
CA ASP A 19 -23.28 -28.63 -23.31
C ASP A 19 -24.45 -29.39 -22.62
N GLU A 20 -25.49 -29.78 -23.39
CA GLU A 20 -26.60 -30.57 -22.86
C GLU A 20 -26.16 -31.93 -22.28
N GLY A 21 -26.26 -32.07 -20.95
CA GLY A 21 -26.12 -33.36 -20.25
C GLY A 21 -24.82 -33.60 -19.49
N CYS A 22 -23.94 -32.60 -19.32
CA CYS A 22 -22.77 -32.74 -18.44
C CYS A 22 -23.22 -32.96 -16.97
N PRO A 23 -22.79 -34.04 -16.30
CA PRO A 23 -23.06 -34.24 -14.88
C PRO A 23 -22.34 -33.15 -14.06
N ARG A 24 -23.03 -32.54 -13.09
CA ARG A 24 -22.49 -31.54 -12.12
C ARG A 24 -21.47 -32.15 -11.14
N SER A 25 -20.45 -32.85 -11.64
CA SER A 25 -19.37 -33.38 -10.84
C SER A 25 -18.09 -33.33 -11.67
N CYS A 26 -17.25 -32.33 -11.39
CA CYS A 26 -15.93 -32.19 -12.00
C CYS A 26 -15.01 -33.37 -11.62
N PRO A 27 -14.13 -33.82 -12.52
CA PRO A 27 -12.95 -34.60 -12.15
C PRO A 27 -11.92 -33.67 -11.48
N ASP A 28 -11.77 -33.82 -10.16
CA ASP A 28 -10.66 -33.45 -9.25
C ASP A 28 -9.79 -32.19 -9.58
N PRO A 29 -10.09 -30.99 -9.03
CA PRO A 29 -9.36 -29.75 -9.31
C PRO A 29 -8.12 -29.50 -8.42
N TYR A 30 -7.59 -30.48 -7.67
CA TYR A 30 -6.46 -30.23 -6.77
C TYR A 30 -5.10 -30.48 -7.44
N THR A 31 -4.35 -29.42 -7.75
CA THR A 31 -2.89 -29.53 -7.91
C THR A 31 -2.22 -29.59 -6.52
N SER A 32 -2.54 -30.62 -5.72
CA SER A 32 -1.88 -30.77 -4.43
C SER A 32 -0.40 -31.12 -4.65
N ILE A 33 0.52 -30.29 -4.16
CA ILE A 33 1.86 -30.78 -3.85
C ILE A 33 1.67 -31.88 -2.80
N GLY A 34 2.24 -33.07 -3.05
CA GLY A 34 2.12 -34.20 -2.13
C GLY A 34 2.49 -33.80 -0.68
N PRO A 35 1.95 -34.50 0.32
CA PRO A 35 2.12 -34.11 1.71
C PRO A 35 3.59 -33.97 2.07
N VAL A 36 3.96 -32.80 2.59
CA VAL A 36 5.31 -32.52 3.06
C VAL A 36 5.38 -32.80 4.54
N THR A 37 6.35 -33.61 4.94
CA THR A 37 6.60 -33.90 6.35
C THR A 37 7.18 -32.65 7.02
N ILE A 38 6.41 -32.08 7.94
CA ILE A 38 6.89 -31.08 8.89
C ILE A 38 7.74 -31.82 9.92
N ALA A 39 7.15 -32.74 10.69
CA ALA A 39 7.82 -33.46 11.79
C ALA A 39 7.87 -34.97 11.56
N PRO A 40 8.94 -35.66 11.98
CA PRO A 40 8.97 -37.12 11.95
C PRO A 40 7.88 -37.71 12.86
N ALA A 41 7.56 -38.99 12.64
CA ALA A 41 6.58 -39.73 13.43
C ALA A 41 6.90 -39.66 14.94
N GLY A 42 5.93 -39.19 15.72
CA GLY A 42 5.93 -39.24 17.17
C GLY A 42 4.62 -39.85 17.66
N VAL A 43 4.69 -41.00 18.32
CA VAL A 43 3.50 -41.68 18.88
C VAL A 43 2.70 -40.68 19.70
N GLY A 44 1.38 -40.62 19.54
CA GLY A 44 0.53 -39.73 20.33
C GLY A 44 0.73 -38.22 20.07
N ALA A 45 1.16 -37.82 18.87
CA ALA A 45 1.09 -36.43 18.44
C ALA A 45 -0.34 -35.89 18.57
N GLY A 46 -0.51 -34.79 19.32
CA GLY A 46 -1.81 -34.39 19.86
C GLY A 46 -2.27 -32.99 19.46
N SER A 47 -1.40 -32.14 18.93
CA SER A 47 -1.77 -30.80 18.46
C SER A 47 -0.77 -30.23 17.46
N ILE A 48 -1.26 -29.50 16.46
CA ILE A 48 -0.49 -28.69 15.52
C ILE A 48 -1.21 -27.36 15.30
N ARG A 49 -0.43 -26.28 15.28
CA ARG A 49 -0.84 -24.93 14.89
C ARG A 49 0.20 -24.33 13.96
N ILE A 50 -0.27 -23.71 12.88
CA ILE A 50 0.59 -23.03 11.91
C ILE A 50 0.23 -21.55 11.82
N VAL A 51 1.23 -20.72 11.56
CA VAL A 51 1.07 -19.28 11.29
C VAL A 51 1.88 -18.88 10.08
N ARG A 52 1.39 -17.91 9.31
CA ARG A 52 2.09 -17.38 8.15
C ARG A 52 3.20 -16.41 8.57
N THR A 53 4.32 -16.46 7.86
CA THR A 53 5.39 -15.46 7.90
C THR A 53 5.50 -14.77 6.53
N GLY A 54 6.37 -13.78 6.41
CA GLY A 54 6.64 -13.14 5.11
C GLY A 54 7.27 -14.08 4.06
N VAL A 55 7.83 -15.23 4.46
CA VAL A 55 8.62 -16.12 3.57
C VAL A 55 8.25 -17.60 3.68
N GLY A 56 7.25 -17.96 4.48
CA GLY A 56 6.86 -19.36 4.74
C GLY A 56 5.91 -19.47 5.93
N LEU A 57 6.09 -20.53 6.75
CA LEU A 57 5.23 -20.80 7.91
C LEU A 57 6.04 -21.00 9.19
N GLY A 58 5.45 -20.68 10.33
CA GLY A 58 5.87 -21.16 11.65
C GLY A 58 4.94 -22.30 12.08
N ALA A 59 5.49 -23.44 12.48
CA ALA A 59 4.74 -24.62 12.91
C ALA A 59 5.07 -24.96 14.37
N ALA A 60 4.05 -24.97 15.22
CA ALA A 60 4.14 -25.36 16.62
C ALA A 60 3.30 -26.62 16.86
N TYR A 61 3.87 -27.64 17.47
CA TYR A 61 3.19 -28.92 17.66
C TYR A 61 3.65 -29.65 18.89
N ALA A 62 2.90 -30.68 19.29
CA ALA A 62 3.29 -31.55 20.39
C ALA A 62 3.20 -33.04 20.03
N ASP A 63 4.22 -33.80 20.41
CA ASP A 63 4.31 -35.25 20.23
C ASP A 63 4.95 -35.95 21.43
N THR A 64 4.95 -37.29 21.47
CA THR A 64 5.58 -38.07 22.54
C THR A 64 6.84 -38.83 22.11
N ARG A 65 7.52 -38.40 21.04
CA ARG A 65 8.71 -39.12 20.53
C ARG A 65 9.88 -39.18 21.52
N SER A 66 9.88 -38.29 22.52
CA SER A 66 10.83 -38.28 23.65
C SER A 66 10.42 -39.17 24.83
N GLY A 67 9.27 -39.85 24.76
CA GLY A 67 8.68 -40.66 25.84
C GLY A 67 7.72 -39.89 26.76
N ILE A 68 7.66 -38.57 26.63
CA ILE A 68 6.69 -37.67 27.29
C ILE A 68 6.18 -36.67 26.24
N SER A 69 4.99 -36.08 26.44
CA SER A 69 4.51 -35.04 25.53
C SER A 69 5.46 -33.84 25.56
N GLN A 70 5.93 -33.39 24.41
CA GLN A 70 6.80 -32.22 24.27
C GLN A 70 6.29 -31.31 23.18
N ALA A 71 6.24 -30.01 23.49
CA ALA A 71 5.93 -28.97 22.53
C ALA A 71 7.20 -28.50 21.80
N TYR A 72 7.10 -28.44 20.48
CA TYR A 72 8.18 -28.05 19.58
C TYR A 72 7.73 -26.90 18.69
N PHE A 73 8.71 -26.15 18.19
CA PHE A 73 8.54 -25.11 17.18
C PHE A 73 9.58 -25.24 16.08
N ARG A 74 9.21 -24.93 14.84
CA ARG A 74 10.16 -24.67 13.75
C ARG A 74 9.53 -23.80 12.66
N THR A 75 10.36 -23.31 11.76
CA THR A 75 9.89 -22.67 10.53
C THR A 75 9.98 -23.62 9.34
N THR A 76 9.09 -23.41 8.39
CA THR A 76 9.03 -24.11 7.11
C THR A 76 9.06 -23.10 5.97
N GLY A 77 9.47 -23.53 4.79
CA GLY A 77 9.30 -22.76 3.57
C GLY A 77 7.85 -22.76 3.11
N ALA A 78 7.62 -22.05 2.01
CA ALA A 78 6.32 -21.91 1.35
C ALA A 78 5.65 -23.26 1.00
N SER A 79 6.44 -24.30 0.72
CA SER A 79 5.94 -25.64 0.42
C SER A 79 5.61 -26.48 1.66
N GLY A 80 5.78 -25.94 2.88
CA GLY A 80 5.66 -26.71 4.13
C GLY A 80 6.92 -27.50 4.50
N ALA A 81 7.99 -27.45 3.69
CA ALA A 81 9.25 -28.13 3.98
C ALA A 81 10.01 -27.43 5.12
N PRO A 82 10.51 -28.15 6.14
CA PRO A 82 11.22 -27.55 7.26
C PRO A 82 12.50 -26.83 6.81
N ILE A 83 12.68 -25.58 7.24
CA ILE A 83 13.89 -24.78 6.97
C ILE A 83 14.83 -24.81 8.18
N THR A 84 14.28 -24.86 9.39
CA THR A 84 15.07 -24.81 10.62
C THR A 84 14.99 -26.10 11.42
N THR A 85 15.99 -26.28 12.28
CA THR A 85 15.96 -27.31 13.32
C THR A 85 14.83 -27.05 14.30
N GLU A 86 14.32 -28.12 14.90
CA GLU A 86 13.24 -28.05 15.90
C GLU A 86 13.75 -27.45 17.21
N THR A 87 13.01 -26.47 17.72
CA THR A 87 13.20 -25.86 19.04
C THR A 87 12.23 -26.51 20.02
N ILE A 88 12.72 -26.97 21.17
CA ILE A 88 11.86 -27.43 22.27
C ILE A 88 11.37 -26.19 23.05
N LEU A 89 10.06 -26.08 23.24
CA LEU A 89 9.43 -24.97 23.97
C LEU A 89 9.51 -25.21 25.49
N GLY A 90 9.29 -26.45 25.94
CA GLY A 90 9.40 -26.87 27.33
C GLY A 90 10.84 -27.04 27.84
N ASP A 91 10.98 -27.60 29.04
CA ASP A 91 12.29 -27.93 29.64
C ASP A 91 12.80 -29.36 29.31
N GLY A 92 12.02 -30.13 28.56
CA GLY A 92 12.37 -31.51 28.18
C GLY A 92 12.14 -32.56 29.27
N THR A 93 11.63 -32.17 30.45
CA THR A 93 11.51 -33.07 31.61
C THR A 93 10.07 -33.33 32.04
N PHE A 94 9.16 -32.41 31.76
CA PHE A 94 7.73 -32.54 32.05
C PHE A 94 6.87 -32.41 30.78
N PRO A 95 5.64 -32.95 30.77
CA PRO A 95 4.72 -32.81 29.66
C PRO A 95 4.52 -31.33 29.24
N SER A 96 4.66 -31.06 27.94
CA SER A 96 4.26 -29.79 27.32
C SER A 96 3.47 -30.04 26.03
N TYR A 97 2.36 -29.32 25.85
CA TYR A 97 1.39 -29.55 24.76
C TYR A 97 0.54 -28.32 24.42
N SER A 98 -0.31 -28.45 23.40
CA SER A 98 -1.22 -27.41 22.90
C SER A 98 -0.55 -26.05 22.61
N PRO A 99 0.53 -26.01 21.80
CA PRO A 99 1.19 -24.74 21.51
C PRO A 99 0.36 -23.87 20.56
N SER A 100 0.36 -22.56 20.82
CA SER A 100 -0.24 -21.51 20.00
C SER A 100 0.82 -20.47 19.63
N PRO A 101 1.25 -20.41 18.36
CA PRO A 101 2.19 -19.41 17.88
C PRO A 101 1.48 -18.19 17.28
N THR A 102 2.16 -17.05 17.25
CA THR A 102 1.80 -15.85 16.47
C THR A 102 3.04 -15.18 15.89
N TRP A 103 2.93 -14.58 14.71
CA TRP A 103 4.01 -13.85 14.05
C TRP A 103 3.97 -12.36 14.46
N LYS A 104 5.11 -11.82 14.90
CA LYS A 104 5.22 -10.45 15.39
C LYS A 104 5.86 -9.46 14.40
N GLY A 105 6.29 -9.93 13.24
CA GLY A 105 6.97 -9.14 12.20
C GLY A 105 8.47 -9.46 12.06
N ASP A 106 9.13 -9.76 13.16
CA ASP A 106 10.58 -10.02 13.27
C ASP A 106 10.88 -11.24 14.18
N GLY A 107 9.87 -12.01 14.55
CA GLY A 107 9.96 -13.18 15.41
C GLY A 107 8.59 -13.76 15.77
N PHE A 108 8.58 -14.76 16.66
CA PHE A 108 7.35 -15.44 17.07
C PHE A 108 7.09 -15.31 18.56
N GLY A 109 5.85 -15.03 18.94
CA GLY A 109 5.37 -15.30 20.29
C GLY A 109 4.73 -16.68 20.31
N VAL A 110 5.10 -17.55 21.26
CA VAL A 110 4.51 -18.90 21.37
C VAL A 110 4.06 -19.12 22.80
N ALA A 111 2.77 -19.44 22.97
CA ALA A 111 2.19 -19.89 24.23
C ALA A 111 1.99 -21.41 24.21
N TRP A 112 2.18 -22.12 25.33
CA TRP A 112 1.93 -23.57 25.42
C TRP A 112 1.54 -23.96 26.84
N VAL A 113 0.93 -25.14 26.99
CA VAL A 113 0.67 -25.77 28.29
C VAL A 113 1.90 -26.55 28.74
N ASP A 114 2.28 -26.41 30.01
CA ASP A 114 3.45 -27.05 30.60
C ASP A 114 3.15 -27.53 32.02
N GLU A 115 3.56 -28.76 32.35
CA GLU A 115 3.30 -29.39 33.65
C GLU A 115 4.49 -29.33 34.62
N ARG A 116 5.54 -28.54 34.31
CA ARG A 116 6.76 -28.46 35.14
C ARG A 116 6.55 -28.03 36.59
N ASP A 117 5.43 -27.38 36.87
CA ASP A 117 5.08 -26.90 38.22
C ASP A 117 4.13 -27.85 38.99
N GLY A 118 3.86 -29.05 38.46
CA GLY A 118 3.02 -30.07 39.10
C GLY A 118 1.53 -29.97 38.77
N ASN A 119 1.12 -28.96 38.00
CA ASN A 119 -0.19 -28.81 37.37
C ASN A 119 -0.03 -28.15 35.99
N PRO A 120 -0.96 -28.36 35.04
CA PRO A 120 -0.91 -27.72 33.73
C PRO A 120 -1.04 -26.21 33.83
N GLU A 121 -0.03 -25.48 33.38
CA GLU A 121 0.03 -24.01 33.38
C GLU A 121 0.46 -23.49 32.01
N VAL A 122 0.02 -22.28 31.64
CA VAL A 122 0.39 -21.65 30.37
C VAL A 122 1.74 -20.95 30.53
N TYR A 123 2.67 -21.28 29.64
CA TYR A 123 3.96 -20.61 29.49
C TYR A 123 4.05 -19.91 28.14
N PHE A 124 4.97 -18.96 28.05
CA PHE A 124 5.22 -18.16 26.87
C PHE A 124 6.71 -17.90 26.65
N ARG A 125 7.11 -17.81 25.38
CA ARG A 125 8.46 -17.43 24.97
C ARG A 125 8.42 -16.69 23.63
N VAL A 126 9.33 -15.74 23.46
CA VAL A 126 9.61 -15.09 22.17
C VAL A 126 10.77 -15.79 21.49
N LEU A 127 10.58 -16.19 20.24
CA LEU A 127 11.59 -16.77 19.35
C LEU A 127 11.99 -15.75 18.28
N ASP A 128 13.21 -15.86 17.77
CA ASP A 128 13.70 -15.07 16.65
C ASP A 128 12.95 -15.37 15.33
N SER A 129 13.21 -14.60 14.28
CA SER A 129 12.58 -14.78 12.96
C SER A 129 12.84 -16.14 12.31
N ALA A 130 13.93 -16.82 12.71
CA ALA A 130 14.21 -18.19 12.29
C ALA A 130 13.47 -19.24 13.15
N GLY A 131 12.90 -18.85 14.29
CA GLY A 131 12.27 -19.77 15.24
C GLY A 131 13.25 -20.64 16.02
N GLY A 132 14.56 -20.41 15.86
CA GLY A 132 15.63 -21.29 16.32
C GLY A 132 16.27 -20.85 17.63
N LYS A 133 16.10 -19.58 18.04
CA LYS A 133 16.69 -19.05 19.28
C LYS A 133 15.66 -18.29 20.11
N PRO A 134 15.57 -18.59 21.42
CA PRO A 134 14.87 -17.72 22.36
C PRO A 134 15.48 -16.30 22.33
N VAL A 135 14.63 -15.30 22.16
CA VAL A 135 15.01 -13.88 22.36
C VAL A 135 15.01 -13.56 23.86
N THR A 136 14.20 -14.28 24.64
CA THR A 136 14.16 -14.18 26.10
C THR A 136 15.16 -15.13 26.76
N THR A 137 15.64 -14.76 27.95
CA THR A 137 16.58 -15.59 28.73
C THR A 137 15.90 -16.74 29.48
N SER A 138 14.58 -16.67 29.68
CA SER A 138 13.78 -17.71 30.33
C SER A 138 12.34 -17.73 29.80
N ASP A 139 11.62 -18.81 30.10
CA ASP A 139 10.18 -18.90 29.89
C ASP A 139 9.42 -17.99 30.84
N VAL A 140 8.30 -17.45 30.34
CA VAL A 140 7.39 -16.63 31.13
C VAL A 140 6.19 -17.48 31.50
N LYS A 141 5.98 -17.71 32.80
CA LYS A 141 4.75 -18.31 33.30
C LYS A 141 3.61 -17.31 33.20
N VAL A 142 2.66 -17.57 32.32
CA VAL A 142 1.52 -16.70 31.99
C VAL A 142 0.37 -16.91 32.96
N SER A 143 0.04 -18.14 33.29
CA SER A 143 -1.00 -18.45 34.29
C SER A 143 -0.40 -18.59 35.70
N SER A 144 -1.26 -18.57 36.72
CA SER A 144 -0.86 -18.90 38.10
C SER A 144 -2.07 -19.43 38.87
N SER A 145 -2.62 -20.55 38.41
CA SER A 145 -3.81 -21.17 38.97
C SER A 145 -3.46 -22.31 39.93
N ASN A 146 -4.39 -22.68 40.81
CA ASN A 146 -4.31 -23.93 41.57
C ASN A 146 -4.92 -25.12 40.81
N GLY A 147 -5.51 -24.86 39.64
CA GLY A 147 -6.15 -25.86 38.77
C GLY A 147 -5.38 -26.05 37.48
N ALA A 148 -6.04 -26.51 36.42
CA ALA A 148 -5.39 -26.65 35.11
C ALA A 148 -5.69 -25.41 34.25
N SER A 149 -4.65 -24.77 33.70
CA SER A 149 -4.77 -23.75 32.66
C SER A 149 -4.52 -24.39 31.29
N LEU A 150 -5.50 -24.35 30.40
CA LEU A 150 -5.55 -25.11 29.15
C LEU A 150 -5.91 -24.22 27.95
N ASN A 151 -5.70 -24.78 26.75
CA ASN A 151 -6.08 -24.20 25.45
C ASN A 151 -5.65 -22.73 25.26
N PRO A 152 -4.35 -22.41 25.38
CA PRO A 152 -3.89 -21.05 25.15
C PRO A 152 -4.07 -20.62 23.69
N SER A 153 -4.43 -19.36 23.48
CA SER A 153 -4.41 -18.69 22.18
C SER A 153 -3.72 -17.32 22.33
N VAL A 154 -2.90 -16.92 21.36
CA VAL A 154 -2.10 -15.68 21.44
C VAL A 154 -2.22 -14.83 20.18
N ALA A 155 -2.36 -13.51 20.38
CA ALA A 155 -2.39 -12.52 19.31
C ALA A 155 -1.41 -11.36 19.57
N TRP A 156 -0.82 -10.83 18.50
CA TRP A 156 0.07 -9.67 18.51
C TRP A 156 -0.65 -8.43 17.94
N ASN A 157 -0.64 -7.31 18.68
CA ASN A 157 -1.30 -6.07 18.22
C ASN A 157 -0.39 -5.07 17.49
N GLY A 158 0.86 -5.45 17.19
CA GLY A 158 1.88 -4.53 16.69
C GLY A 158 2.82 -4.00 17.77
N SER A 159 2.47 -4.14 19.05
CA SER A 159 3.29 -3.64 20.19
C SER A 159 3.34 -4.57 21.41
N GLU A 160 2.28 -5.33 21.67
CA GLU A 160 2.09 -6.20 22.82
C GLU A 160 1.41 -7.52 22.41
N PHE A 161 1.65 -8.58 23.19
CA PHE A 161 0.91 -9.83 23.08
C PHE A 161 -0.27 -9.85 24.04
N LEU A 162 -1.38 -10.43 23.58
CA LEU A 162 -2.49 -10.84 24.44
C LEU A 162 -2.60 -12.36 24.38
N VAL A 163 -2.38 -13.02 25.53
CA VAL A 163 -2.58 -14.46 25.68
C VAL A 163 -3.91 -14.69 26.39
N VAL A 164 -4.74 -15.57 25.83
CA VAL A 164 -6.02 -16.02 26.41
C VAL A 164 -5.98 -17.52 26.65
N TRP A 165 -6.64 -18.00 27.69
CA TRP A 165 -6.70 -19.43 28.03
C TRP A 165 -7.92 -19.73 28.90
N ASP A 166 -8.29 -21.00 29.03
CA ASP A 166 -9.29 -21.42 30.01
C ASP A 166 -8.64 -21.98 31.29
N ASP A 167 -9.17 -21.59 32.45
CA ASP A 167 -8.62 -21.94 33.77
C ASP A 167 -9.67 -22.75 34.55
N VAL A 168 -9.34 -24.00 34.89
CA VAL A 168 -10.21 -24.94 35.62
C VAL A 168 -10.18 -24.65 37.11
N LYS A 169 -11.32 -24.28 37.70
CA LYS A 169 -11.48 -24.05 39.15
C LYS A 169 -12.58 -24.93 39.72
N GLY A 170 -12.19 -26.10 40.23
CA GLY A 170 -13.14 -27.09 40.76
C GLY A 170 -13.94 -27.72 39.62
N SER A 171 -15.27 -27.49 39.60
CA SER A 171 -16.14 -27.90 38.50
C SER A 171 -16.42 -26.78 37.48
N ASN A 172 -15.82 -25.60 37.65
CA ASN A 172 -15.99 -24.46 36.74
C ASN A 172 -14.76 -24.28 35.85
N ARG A 173 -14.95 -23.60 34.72
CA ARG A 173 -13.88 -23.23 33.79
C ARG A 173 -14.19 -21.85 33.21
N ASP A 174 -13.24 -20.93 33.25
CA ASP A 174 -13.44 -19.53 32.83
C ASP A 174 -12.32 -19.06 31.90
N ILE A 175 -12.62 -18.09 31.02
CA ILE A 175 -11.60 -17.47 30.16
C ILE A 175 -10.80 -16.42 30.94
N TYR A 176 -9.48 -16.53 30.89
CA TYR A 176 -8.52 -15.56 31.40
C TYR A 176 -7.71 -14.93 30.28
N THR A 177 -7.23 -13.72 30.53
CA THR A 177 -6.24 -13.06 29.67
C THR A 177 -5.04 -12.56 30.46
N ARG A 178 -3.93 -12.38 29.74
CA ARG A 178 -2.76 -11.65 30.23
C ARG A 178 -2.06 -10.95 29.09
N ARG A 179 -1.73 -9.69 29.34
CA ARG A 179 -0.90 -8.88 28.44
C ARG A 179 0.57 -9.09 28.73
N LEU A 180 1.35 -9.23 27.67
CA LEU A 180 2.80 -9.33 27.70
C LEU A 180 3.39 -8.26 26.77
N ASP A 181 4.55 -7.70 27.13
CA ASP A 181 5.27 -6.77 26.27
C ASP A 181 5.88 -7.46 25.03
N ALA A 182 6.53 -6.69 24.15
CA ALA A 182 7.20 -7.21 22.95
C ALA A 182 8.27 -8.29 23.20
N LEU A 183 8.78 -8.38 24.42
CA LEU A 183 9.75 -9.39 24.86
C LEU A 183 9.08 -10.50 25.69
N GLY A 184 7.75 -10.51 25.81
CA GLY A 184 6.99 -11.50 26.57
C GLY A 184 6.91 -11.23 28.07
N SER A 185 7.46 -10.12 28.59
CA SER A 185 7.37 -9.82 30.02
C SER A 185 5.93 -9.46 30.39
N PRO A 186 5.39 -9.96 31.52
CA PRO A 186 4.02 -9.65 31.89
C PRO A 186 3.79 -8.19 32.24
N LEU A 187 2.80 -7.57 31.58
CA LEU A 187 2.36 -6.20 31.83
C LEU A 187 1.27 -6.11 32.90
N ALA A 188 0.55 -7.21 33.13
CA ALA A 188 -0.52 -7.29 34.13
C ALA A 188 -0.55 -8.69 34.78
N GLN A 189 -1.29 -8.80 35.89
CA GLN A 189 -1.66 -10.10 36.46
C GLN A 189 -2.72 -10.77 35.57
N PRO A 190 -2.85 -12.12 35.62
CA PRO A 190 -3.96 -12.82 34.97
C PRO A 190 -5.31 -12.20 35.32
N LYS A 191 -6.08 -11.83 34.30
CA LYS A 191 -7.40 -11.22 34.44
C LYS A 191 -8.45 -12.22 34.00
N ARG A 192 -9.36 -12.60 34.90
CA ARG A 192 -10.59 -13.32 34.53
C ARG A 192 -11.44 -12.38 33.68
N LEU A 193 -11.83 -12.78 32.48
CA LEU A 193 -12.70 -11.94 31.64
C LEU A 193 -14.13 -11.95 32.15
N MET A 194 -14.68 -13.15 32.42
CA MET A 194 -16.11 -13.34 32.67
C MET A 194 -16.38 -14.13 33.95
N THR A 195 -17.55 -13.90 34.58
CA THR A 195 -17.86 -14.41 35.93
C THR A 195 -19.26 -14.98 36.12
N ASP A 196 -19.99 -15.23 35.04
CA ASP A 196 -21.37 -15.75 35.07
C ASP A 196 -21.51 -17.13 35.73
N GLY A 197 -20.40 -17.85 35.90
CA GLY A 197 -20.34 -19.14 36.58
C GLY A 197 -20.72 -20.32 35.68
N SER A 198 -20.81 -20.10 34.37
CA SER A 198 -20.88 -21.17 33.38
C SER A 198 -19.49 -21.70 33.05
N ILE A 199 -19.45 -22.88 32.40
CA ILE A 199 -18.23 -23.40 31.80
C ILE A 199 -17.96 -22.63 30.50
N GLN A 200 -16.76 -22.06 30.41
CA GLN A 200 -16.26 -21.30 29.26
C GLN A 200 -14.91 -21.87 28.83
N GLU A 201 -14.79 -22.32 27.58
CA GLU A 201 -13.61 -23.08 27.13
C GLU A 201 -13.26 -22.86 25.67
N ASN A 202 -12.07 -23.33 25.28
CA ASN A 202 -11.55 -23.29 23.90
C ASN A 202 -11.56 -21.87 23.29
N PRO A 203 -10.86 -20.89 23.89
CA PRO A 203 -10.81 -19.54 23.36
C PRO A 203 -9.97 -19.45 22.08
N SER A 204 -10.39 -18.60 21.16
CA SER A 204 -9.66 -18.26 19.93
C SER A 204 -9.62 -16.74 19.76
N ILE A 205 -8.44 -16.17 19.53
CA ILE A 205 -8.24 -14.71 19.46
C ILE A 205 -7.41 -14.30 18.24
N LEU A 206 -7.77 -13.17 17.62
CA LEU A 206 -6.96 -12.47 16.62
C LEU A 206 -6.94 -10.96 16.85
N TRP A 207 -5.97 -10.27 16.24
CA TRP A 207 -5.90 -8.81 16.17
C TRP A 207 -6.32 -8.33 14.78
N ASP A 208 -7.26 -7.39 14.70
CA ASP A 208 -7.89 -6.97 13.43
C ASP A 208 -7.35 -5.66 12.86
N SER A 209 -6.14 -5.28 13.27
CA SER A 209 -5.48 -3.97 13.11
C SER A 209 -5.93 -2.85 14.07
N SER A 210 -7.07 -3.00 14.76
CA SER A 210 -7.63 -1.96 15.65
C SER A 210 -8.03 -2.45 17.04
N GLN A 211 -8.51 -3.69 17.14
CA GLN A 211 -9.02 -4.33 18.35
C GLN A 211 -8.78 -5.84 18.26
N TYR A 212 -8.91 -6.54 19.38
CA TYR A 212 -8.94 -8.00 19.38
C TYR A 212 -10.36 -8.52 19.21
N ALA A 213 -10.49 -9.60 18.46
CA ALA A 213 -11.71 -10.40 18.34
C ALA A 213 -11.50 -11.72 19.07
N LEU A 214 -12.27 -11.96 20.14
CA LEU A 214 -12.20 -13.17 20.97
C LEU A 214 -13.50 -13.95 20.81
N ILE A 215 -13.38 -15.26 20.55
CA ILE A 215 -14.51 -16.20 20.58
C ILE A 215 -14.22 -17.40 21.49
N TRP A 216 -15.25 -18.00 22.07
CA TRP A 216 -15.13 -19.15 22.97
C TRP A 216 -16.40 -19.99 22.98
N THR A 217 -16.31 -21.21 23.54
CA THR A 217 -17.45 -22.08 23.83
C THR A 217 -17.99 -21.76 25.21
N ASP A 218 -19.30 -21.60 25.38
CA ASP A 218 -19.94 -21.21 26.63
C ASP A 218 -21.20 -22.04 26.92
N GLU A 219 -21.37 -22.48 28.17
CA GLU A 219 -22.52 -23.28 28.63
C GLU A 219 -23.63 -22.47 29.34
N ARG A 220 -23.55 -21.13 29.33
CA ARG A 220 -24.46 -20.27 30.13
C ARG A 220 -25.94 -20.40 29.79
N ASP A 221 -26.29 -20.91 28.61
CA ASP A 221 -27.67 -21.02 28.14
C ASP A 221 -28.25 -22.45 28.18
N GLY A 222 -27.61 -23.36 28.93
CA GLY A 222 -28.09 -24.73 29.15
C GLY A 222 -27.53 -25.78 28.18
N ASN A 223 -26.79 -25.35 27.17
CA ASN A 223 -25.99 -26.13 26.23
C ASN A 223 -24.76 -25.29 25.83
N ARG A 224 -23.77 -25.93 25.19
CA ARG A 224 -22.59 -25.25 24.65
C ARG A 224 -22.93 -24.48 23.40
N GLU A 225 -22.50 -23.22 23.37
CA GLU A 225 -22.71 -22.29 22.28
C GLU A 225 -21.46 -21.45 22.07
N ILE A 226 -21.30 -20.89 20.87
CA ILE A 226 -20.20 -19.99 20.55
C ILE A 226 -20.58 -18.57 20.96
N TYR A 227 -19.68 -17.93 21.70
CA TYR A 227 -19.78 -16.55 22.14
C TYR A 227 -18.61 -15.74 21.61
N ALA A 228 -18.81 -14.43 21.51
CA ALA A 228 -17.84 -13.48 20.98
C ALA A 228 -17.78 -12.20 21.82
N LEU A 229 -16.60 -11.58 21.84
CA LEU A 229 -16.33 -10.31 22.48
C LEU A 229 -15.19 -9.57 21.78
N ARG A 230 -15.34 -8.26 21.64
CA ARG A 230 -14.25 -7.40 21.18
C ARG A 230 -13.47 -6.87 22.37
N LEU A 231 -12.16 -6.80 22.26
CA LEU A 231 -11.29 -6.20 23.27
C LEU A 231 -10.47 -5.06 22.67
N ASP A 232 -10.27 -3.99 23.41
CA ASP A 232 -9.35 -2.91 23.03
C ASP A 232 -7.89 -3.40 23.02
N SER A 233 -6.98 -2.56 22.51
CA SER A 233 -5.54 -2.83 22.49
C SER A 233 -4.96 -3.13 23.88
N GLY A 234 -5.61 -2.65 24.94
CA GLY A 234 -5.27 -2.90 26.34
C GLY A 234 -5.92 -4.14 26.96
N GLY A 235 -6.65 -4.96 26.19
CA GLY A 235 -7.36 -6.15 26.67
C GLY A 235 -8.61 -5.84 27.50
N GLY A 236 -9.12 -4.61 27.43
CA GLY A 236 -10.41 -4.20 27.99
C GLY A 236 -11.57 -4.56 27.06
N ALA A 237 -12.73 -4.92 27.61
CA ALA A 237 -13.89 -5.28 26.79
C ALA A 237 -14.49 -4.06 26.07
N ILE A 238 -14.77 -4.20 24.77
CA ILE A 238 -15.49 -3.22 23.95
C ILE A 238 -16.92 -3.72 23.78
N GLY A 239 -17.86 -3.05 24.44
CA GLY A 239 -19.29 -3.41 24.38
C GLY A 239 -19.63 -4.63 25.22
N SER A 240 -20.70 -5.33 24.83
CA SER A 240 -21.18 -6.54 25.49
C SER A 240 -20.84 -7.80 24.70
N GLU A 241 -20.87 -8.93 25.38
CA GLU A 241 -20.75 -10.26 24.76
C GLU A 241 -21.88 -10.50 23.75
N VAL A 242 -21.58 -11.28 22.71
CA VAL A 242 -22.52 -11.64 21.65
C VAL A 242 -22.58 -13.15 21.55
N ARG A 243 -23.77 -13.73 21.64
CA ARG A 243 -24.01 -15.13 21.33
C ARG A 243 -24.05 -15.32 19.80
N ILE A 244 -23.12 -16.10 19.27
CA ILE A 244 -22.99 -16.38 17.83
C ILE A 244 -23.93 -17.50 17.39
N THR A 245 -24.02 -18.58 18.19
CA THR A 245 -24.85 -19.74 17.88
C THR A 245 -26.01 -19.87 18.86
N ASN A 246 -27.16 -20.33 18.36
CA ASN A 246 -28.32 -20.69 19.18
C ASN A 246 -28.90 -21.99 18.63
N SER A 247 -28.19 -23.08 18.91
CA SER A 247 -28.42 -24.40 18.36
C SER A 247 -29.38 -25.20 19.26
N LEU A 248 -30.12 -26.15 18.66
CA LEU A 248 -30.80 -27.19 19.44
C LEU A 248 -29.83 -28.28 19.91
N GLY A 249 -28.63 -28.33 19.32
CA GLY A 249 -27.52 -29.19 19.72
C GLY A 249 -26.46 -28.43 20.51
N VAL A 250 -25.23 -28.88 20.45
CA VAL A 250 -24.03 -28.29 21.06
C VAL A 250 -23.17 -27.71 19.95
N SER A 251 -22.74 -26.45 20.09
CA SER A 251 -21.74 -25.80 19.25
C SER A 251 -20.44 -25.61 20.04
N GLU A 252 -19.31 -26.12 19.55
CA GLU A 252 -18.02 -26.08 20.27
C GLU A 252 -16.80 -26.01 19.32
N ASN A 253 -15.59 -25.91 19.89
CA ASN A 253 -14.30 -25.84 19.19
C ASN A 253 -14.23 -24.74 18.11
N PRO A 254 -14.42 -23.46 18.48
CA PRO A 254 -14.47 -22.39 17.50
C PRO A 254 -13.09 -22.00 16.94
N SER A 255 -13.05 -21.63 15.67
CA SER A 255 -11.90 -21.06 14.96
C SER A 255 -12.30 -19.73 14.32
N ILE A 256 -11.41 -18.73 14.36
CA ILE A 256 -11.66 -17.38 13.84
C ILE A 256 -10.61 -16.96 12.81
N ALA A 257 -11.05 -16.30 11.75
CA ALA A 257 -10.19 -15.62 10.79
C ALA A 257 -10.79 -14.25 10.41
N MET A 258 -9.95 -13.30 10.00
CA MET A 258 -10.39 -11.94 9.64
C MET A 258 -10.73 -11.88 8.16
N ILE A 259 -11.95 -11.47 7.81
CA ILE A 259 -12.37 -11.15 6.43
C ILE A 259 -11.97 -9.71 6.12
N GLY A 260 -12.24 -8.80 7.05
CA GLY A 260 -11.87 -7.39 6.99
C GLY A 260 -11.88 -6.78 8.39
N SER A 261 -11.47 -5.51 8.53
CA SER A 261 -11.49 -4.85 9.85
C SER A 261 -12.92 -4.83 10.41
N GLY A 262 -13.10 -5.38 11.62
CA GLY A 262 -14.43 -5.51 12.23
C GLY A 262 -15.33 -6.60 11.66
N ASP A 263 -14.82 -7.49 10.80
CA ASP A 263 -15.59 -8.54 10.13
C ASP A 263 -14.84 -9.87 10.09
N TYR A 264 -15.46 -10.92 10.62
CA TYR A 264 -14.78 -12.16 10.99
C TYR A 264 -15.51 -13.40 10.47
N ALA A 265 -14.73 -14.32 9.91
CA ALA A 265 -15.13 -15.69 9.62
C ALA A 265 -15.01 -16.53 10.89
N ILE A 266 -16.06 -17.28 11.23
CA ILE A 266 -16.10 -18.17 12.38
C ILE A 266 -16.47 -19.57 11.89
N ALA A 267 -15.68 -20.57 12.27
CA ALA A 267 -16.03 -21.98 12.09
C ALA A 267 -16.18 -22.68 13.45
N TRP A 268 -17.10 -23.63 13.56
CA TRP A 268 -17.34 -24.42 14.76
C TRP A 268 -17.90 -25.79 14.41
N GLN A 269 -17.82 -26.75 15.33
CA GLN A 269 -18.53 -28.02 15.16
C GLN A 269 -19.89 -27.95 15.85
N ASP A 270 -20.95 -28.47 15.23
CA ASP A 270 -22.32 -28.40 15.73
C ASP A 270 -23.08 -29.71 15.51
N ASN A 271 -23.72 -30.23 16.56
CA ASN A 271 -24.46 -31.50 16.49
C ASN A 271 -25.99 -31.39 16.41
N ARG A 272 -26.55 -30.25 15.99
CA ARG A 272 -28.01 -30.07 15.85
C ARG A 272 -28.71 -31.10 14.95
N ALA A 273 -27.96 -31.77 14.07
CA ALA A 273 -28.45 -32.80 13.16
C ALA A 273 -28.22 -34.24 13.66
N GLY A 274 -27.62 -34.44 14.84
CA GLY A 274 -27.38 -35.75 15.45
C GLY A 274 -25.91 -36.20 15.45
N SER A 275 -25.15 -35.91 14.40
CA SER A 275 -23.68 -35.97 14.32
C SER A 275 -23.10 -34.57 14.42
N PHE A 276 -21.86 -34.43 14.90
CA PHE A 276 -21.15 -33.15 14.77
C PHE A 276 -20.87 -32.88 13.29
N GLU A 277 -21.25 -31.72 12.80
CA GLU A 277 -20.88 -31.27 11.46
C GLU A 277 -20.02 -30.00 11.59
N ALA A 278 -19.18 -29.71 10.60
CA ALA A 278 -18.46 -28.44 10.51
C ALA A 278 -19.43 -27.35 10.02
N TRP A 279 -19.47 -26.22 10.72
CA TRP A 279 -20.32 -25.07 10.41
C TRP A 279 -19.49 -23.81 10.22
N TYR A 280 -20.05 -22.87 9.46
CA TYR A 280 -19.49 -21.56 9.20
C TYR A 280 -20.50 -20.45 9.52
N GLY A 281 -20.00 -19.30 9.96
CA GLY A 281 -20.77 -18.08 10.15
C GLY A 281 -19.88 -16.85 10.11
N ARG A 282 -20.51 -15.68 9.98
CA ARG A 282 -19.84 -14.38 9.89
C ARG A 282 -20.25 -13.48 11.05
N TRP A 283 -19.28 -12.77 11.62
CA TRP A 283 -19.51 -11.83 12.72
C TRP A 283 -19.01 -10.43 12.36
N GLN A 284 -19.89 -9.45 12.40
CA GLN A 284 -19.59 -8.03 12.16
C GLN A 284 -19.67 -7.27 13.48
N GLY A 285 -18.53 -6.73 13.95
CA GLY A 285 -18.24 -6.36 15.34
C GLY A 285 -19.28 -5.54 16.14
N PRO A 286 -19.94 -4.48 15.61
CA PRO A 286 -20.74 -3.58 16.46
C PRO A 286 -22.19 -4.02 16.77
N GLY A 287 -22.72 -5.12 16.18
CA GLY A 287 -24.04 -5.64 16.56
C GLY A 287 -24.61 -6.76 15.68
N TYR A 288 -25.34 -7.68 16.33
CA TYR A 288 -26.14 -8.84 15.85
C TYR A 288 -25.67 -9.58 14.58
N ALA A 289 -25.05 -10.75 14.80
CA ALA A 289 -24.79 -11.78 13.81
C ALA A 289 -26.08 -12.22 13.10
N THR A 290 -26.02 -12.45 11.79
CA THR A 290 -27.04 -13.19 11.05
C THR A 290 -27.16 -14.61 11.66
N PRO A 291 -28.29 -14.98 12.31
CA PRO A 291 -28.36 -16.23 13.01
C PRO A 291 -28.83 -17.33 12.06
N ALA A 292 -27.91 -18.22 11.71
CA ALA A 292 -28.18 -19.62 11.37
C ALA A 292 -26.89 -20.43 11.25
N GLY A 293 -25.79 -19.77 10.85
CA GLY A 293 -24.64 -20.46 10.28
C GLY A 293 -25.03 -21.28 9.06
N VAL A 294 -24.06 -21.83 8.36
CA VAL A 294 -24.29 -22.79 7.28
C VAL A 294 -23.53 -24.07 7.61
N ALA A 295 -24.17 -25.22 7.39
CA ALA A 295 -23.50 -26.50 7.47
C ALA A 295 -22.54 -26.63 6.28
N VAL A 296 -21.27 -26.90 6.58
CA VAL A 296 -20.20 -26.99 5.60
C VAL A 296 -19.89 -28.44 5.28
N SER A 297 -19.98 -29.33 6.28
CA SER A 297 -20.04 -30.77 6.06
C SER A 297 -21.49 -31.26 6.07
N THR A 298 -21.78 -32.24 5.21
CA THR A 298 -23.12 -32.82 5.03
C THR A 298 -23.09 -34.35 5.07
N GLY A 299 -22.00 -34.91 5.61
CA GLY A 299 -21.64 -36.32 5.52
C GLY A 299 -22.45 -37.28 6.40
N GLY A 300 -23.15 -36.78 7.41
CA GLY A 300 -23.91 -37.60 8.37
C GLY A 300 -23.03 -38.41 9.33
N ALA A 301 -21.76 -38.02 9.45
CA ALA A 301 -20.77 -38.55 10.38
C ALA A 301 -20.01 -37.38 11.02
N ASP A 302 -19.28 -37.62 12.10
CA ASP A 302 -18.65 -36.53 12.85
C ASP A 302 -17.59 -35.79 12.03
N ALA A 303 -17.74 -34.47 11.90
CA ALA A 303 -16.78 -33.51 11.39
C ALA A 303 -16.30 -32.62 12.55
N LEU A 304 -15.06 -32.82 12.97
CA LEU A 304 -14.50 -32.30 14.23
C LEU A 304 -13.39 -31.28 13.99
N ALA A 305 -13.19 -30.41 14.99
CA ALA A 305 -12.12 -29.43 15.10
C ALA A 305 -11.89 -28.60 13.80
N PRO A 306 -12.94 -27.91 13.29
CA PRO A 306 -12.80 -27.14 12.06
C PRO A 306 -11.83 -25.97 12.24
N SER A 307 -10.97 -25.76 11.24
CA SER A 307 -10.05 -24.63 11.14
C SER A 307 -10.46 -23.77 9.95
N VAL A 308 -10.57 -22.46 10.15
CA VAL A 308 -10.92 -21.49 9.10
C VAL A 308 -9.75 -20.60 8.74
N THR A 309 -9.63 -20.28 7.44
CA THR A 309 -8.72 -19.25 6.93
C THR A 309 -9.35 -18.54 5.73
N THR A 310 -8.91 -17.32 5.40
CA THR A 310 -9.52 -16.52 4.33
C THR A 310 -8.52 -15.55 3.69
N THR A 311 -8.81 -15.15 2.44
CA THR A 311 -8.20 -14.00 1.75
C THR A 311 -8.94 -12.69 1.99
N GLY A 312 -10.14 -12.74 2.58
CA GLY A 312 -11.12 -11.65 2.58
C GLY A 312 -12.21 -11.81 1.52
N LEU A 313 -11.94 -12.52 0.41
CA LEU A 313 -12.94 -12.83 -0.63
C LEU A 313 -13.37 -14.30 -0.57
N GLU A 314 -12.42 -15.20 -0.33
CA GLU A 314 -12.63 -16.64 -0.23
C GLU A 314 -12.35 -17.13 1.19
N VAL A 315 -13.15 -18.09 1.66
CA VAL A 315 -12.99 -18.78 2.93
C VAL A 315 -12.69 -20.26 2.67
N LEU A 316 -11.65 -20.80 3.31
CA LEU A 316 -11.37 -22.23 3.32
C LEU A 316 -11.58 -22.79 4.73
N LEU A 317 -12.38 -23.84 4.83
CA LEU A 317 -12.51 -24.65 6.03
C LEU A 317 -11.83 -25.99 5.84
N ALA A 318 -11.15 -26.45 6.88
CA ALA A 318 -10.58 -27.79 6.96
C ALA A 318 -11.03 -28.47 8.27
N TRP A 319 -11.40 -29.75 8.22
CA TRP A 319 -11.88 -30.48 9.40
C TRP A 319 -11.45 -31.94 9.38
N GLU A 320 -11.50 -32.58 10.55
CA GLU A 320 -11.35 -34.02 10.72
C GLU A 320 -12.69 -34.71 10.47
N ASP A 321 -12.76 -35.64 9.52
CA ASP A 321 -13.98 -36.23 9.01
C ASP A 321 -14.04 -37.74 9.27
N HIS A 322 -15.11 -38.18 9.93
CA HIS A 322 -15.29 -39.56 10.39
C HIS A 322 -16.24 -40.38 9.49
N ARG A 323 -16.53 -39.92 8.26
CA ARG A 323 -17.28 -40.74 7.28
C ARG A 323 -16.57 -42.04 6.95
N THR A 324 -15.24 -42.03 7.02
CA THR A 324 -14.38 -43.17 6.78
C THR A 324 -13.66 -43.58 8.06
N VAL A 325 -13.27 -44.85 8.14
CA VAL A 325 -12.37 -45.34 9.20
C VAL A 325 -11.11 -45.87 8.51
N PRO A 326 -9.94 -45.25 8.76
CA PRO A 326 -9.70 -44.16 9.72
C PRO A 326 -10.22 -42.78 9.25
N ALA A 327 -10.37 -41.82 10.20
CA ALA A 327 -10.84 -40.46 9.92
C ALA A 327 -9.88 -39.69 9.00
N GLU A 328 -10.41 -38.89 8.08
CA GLU A 328 -9.66 -38.17 7.04
C GLU A 328 -9.76 -36.65 7.23
N VAL A 329 -8.80 -35.87 6.73
CA VAL A 329 -8.95 -34.41 6.66
C VAL A 329 -9.72 -34.06 5.41
N PHE A 330 -10.80 -33.31 5.57
CA PHE A 330 -11.55 -32.73 4.48
C PHE A 330 -11.37 -31.24 4.43
N ILE A 331 -11.58 -30.68 3.24
CA ILE A 331 -11.59 -29.24 3.00
C ILE A 331 -12.82 -28.86 2.18
N ARG A 332 -13.23 -27.60 2.32
CA ARG A 332 -14.22 -26.96 1.45
C ARG A 332 -13.98 -25.47 1.34
N ARG A 333 -14.09 -24.97 0.12
CA ARG A 333 -14.05 -23.55 -0.22
C ARG A 333 -15.45 -22.97 -0.15
N LEU A 334 -15.56 -21.78 0.44
CA LEU A 334 -16.77 -20.99 0.54
C LEU A 334 -16.48 -19.56 0.08
N ASP A 335 -17.50 -18.83 -0.36
CA ASP A 335 -17.40 -17.38 -0.45
C ASP A 335 -17.51 -16.73 0.96
N GLY A 336 -17.27 -15.43 1.06
CA GLY A 336 -17.41 -14.68 2.32
C GLY A 336 -18.82 -14.65 2.93
N ASN A 337 -19.84 -15.18 2.24
CA ASN A 337 -21.20 -15.34 2.76
C ASN A 337 -21.52 -16.78 3.17
N GLY A 338 -20.59 -17.72 2.97
CA GLY A 338 -20.75 -19.14 3.29
C GLY A 338 -21.35 -19.98 2.16
N ALA A 339 -21.51 -19.46 0.95
CA ALA A 339 -21.90 -20.26 -0.20
C ALA A 339 -20.73 -21.14 -0.65
N ALA A 340 -21.00 -22.42 -0.90
CA ALA A 340 -19.95 -23.35 -1.32
C ALA A 340 -19.42 -23.02 -2.71
N LEU A 341 -18.10 -22.83 -2.81
CA LEU A 341 -17.36 -22.68 -4.06
C LEU A 341 -16.76 -24.00 -4.53
N SER A 342 -16.68 -25.00 -3.64
CA SER A 342 -16.25 -26.36 -3.97
C SER A 342 -17.14 -27.42 -3.31
N ASP A 343 -17.03 -28.64 -3.83
CA ASP A 343 -17.46 -29.83 -3.11
C ASP A 343 -16.61 -30.05 -1.85
N GLU A 344 -17.07 -30.95 -0.98
CA GLU A 344 -16.29 -31.45 0.15
C GLU A 344 -15.24 -32.44 -0.37
N VAL A 345 -13.96 -32.18 -0.10
CA VAL A 345 -12.87 -32.95 -0.73
C VAL A 345 -11.95 -33.54 0.34
N PRO A 346 -11.68 -34.87 0.27
CA PRO A 346 -10.68 -35.49 1.13
C PRO A 346 -9.28 -34.99 0.75
N LEU A 347 -8.66 -34.26 1.67
CA LEU A 347 -7.26 -33.87 1.58
C LEU A 347 -6.33 -35.06 1.88
N THR A 348 -6.80 -36.05 2.63
CA THR A 348 -6.10 -37.30 2.93
C THR A 348 -6.94 -38.49 2.47
N THR A 349 -6.30 -39.53 1.95
CA THR A 349 -6.98 -40.78 1.56
C THR A 349 -6.45 -41.97 2.36
N GLY A 350 -7.35 -42.73 2.96
CA GLY A 350 -7.07 -44.00 3.65
C GLY A 350 -6.13 -43.91 4.86
N SER A 351 -6.01 -42.72 5.48
CA SER A 351 -5.09 -42.47 6.59
C SER A 351 -5.78 -41.71 7.73
N GLN A 352 -5.53 -42.13 8.99
CA GLN A 352 -5.99 -41.39 10.17
C GLN A 352 -5.31 -40.03 10.23
N ALA A 353 -6.12 -38.98 10.21
CA ALA A 353 -5.64 -37.64 10.40
C ALA A 353 -6.40 -36.94 11.52
N SER A 354 -5.68 -36.21 12.37
CA SER A 354 -6.25 -35.49 13.51
C SER A 354 -5.55 -34.16 13.74
N SER A 355 -6.19 -33.28 14.51
CA SER A 355 -5.72 -31.92 14.79
C SER A 355 -5.39 -31.13 13.51
N VAL A 356 -6.37 -30.43 12.97
CA VAL A 356 -6.23 -29.65 11.74
C VAL A 356 -5.88 -28.20 12.06
N SER A 357 -4.96 -27.61 11.28
CA SER A 357 -4.70 -26.17 11.28
C SER A 357 -4.52 -25.69 9.86
N ALA A 358 -5.35 -24.75 9.43
CA ALA A 358 -5.30 -24.14 8.11
C ALA A 358 -4.84 -22.67 8.21
N ILE A 359 -4.01 -22.24 7.27
CA ILE A 359 -3.63 -20.84 7.11
C ILE A 359 -3.48 -20.52 5.62
N TRP A 360 -3.99 -19.36 5.20
CA TRP A 360 -3.82 -18.90 3.83
C TRP A 360 -2.35 -18.58 3.57
N HIS A 361 -1.84 -18.97 2.42
CA HIS A 361 -0.43 -18.91 2.06
C HIS A 361 -0.26 -18.69 0.54
N GLY A 362 0.15 -17.48 0.14
CA GLY A 362 0.32 -17.13 -1.28
C GLY A 362 -0.99 -17.31 -2.05
N ALA A 363 -0.93 -18.05 -3.18
CA ALA A 363 -2.08 -18.37 -4.05
C ALA A 363 -2.94 -19.56 -3.58
N GLY A 364 -2.82 -20.00 -2.31
CA GLY A 364 -3.60 -21.12 -1.79
C GLY A 364 -3.59 -21.20 -0.26
N ALA A 365 -4.00 -22.34 0.30
CA ALA A 365 -3.96 -22.58 1.75
C ALA A 365 -3.02 -23.71 2.12
N ALA A 366 -2.24 -23.51 3.19
CA ALA A 366 -1.52 -24.61 3.84
C ALA A 366 -2.42 -25.24 4.90
N VAL A 367 -2.61 -26.56 4.83
CA VAL A 367 -3.36 -27.34 5.83
C VAL A 367 -2.42 -28.34 6.47
N ALA A 368 -2.15 -28.14 7.75
CA ALA A 368 -1.32 -29.04 8.56
C ALA A 368 -2.19 -29.98 9.40
N TYR A 369 -1.74 -31.22 9.54
CA TYR A 369 -2.43 -32.29 10.23
C TYR A 369 -1.46 -33.34 10.78
N VAL A 370 -1.88 -34.07 11.80
CA VAL A 370 -1.15 -35.23 12.34
C VAL A 370 -1.57 -36.47 11.57
N GLY A 371 -0.60 -37.22 11.01
CA GLY A 371 -0.82 -38.45 10.23
C GLY A 371 -0.77 -39.75 11.04
N ASP A 372 -1.14 -40.84 10.37
CA ASP A 372 -1.39 -42.18 10.93
C ASP A 372 -0.17 -43.11 11.02
N ASP A 373 0.94 -42.72 10.42
CA ASP A 373 2.22 -43.43 10.41
C ASP A 373 2.98 -43.32 11.75
N GLY A 374 2.22 -43.31 12.86
CA GLY A 374 2.73 -43.08 14.20
C GLY A 374 2.86 -41.60 14.55
N GLY A 375 2.02 -40.72 13.98
CA GLY A 375 1.93 -39.31 14.37
C GLY A 375 2.85 -38.36 13.60
N THR A 376 3.22 -38.66 12.35
CA THR A 376 4.01 -37.72 11.53
C THR A 376 3.19 -36.48 11.28
N ILE A 377 3.77 -35.31 11.49
CA ILE A 377 3.08 -34.05 11.23
C ILE A 377 3.35 -33.66 9.80
N ARG A 378 2.28 -33.50 9.02
CA ARG A 378 2.31 -33.22 7.59
C ARG A 378 1.63 -31.90 7.31
N ALA A 379 2.02 -31.26 6.22
CA ALA A 379 1.25 -30.20 5.61
C ALA A 379 1.02 -30.50 4.13
N ARG A 380 -0.14 -30.09 3.64
CA ARG A 380 -0.45 -30.03 2.21
C ARG A 380 -0.76 -28.59 1.84
N VAL A 381 -0.20 -28.15 0.73
CA VAL A 381 -0.58 -26.88 0.11
C VAL A 381 -1.70 -27.19 -0.88
N VAL A 382 -2.84 -26.57 -0.64
CA VAL A 382 -4.03 -26.65 -1.46
C VAL A 382 -4.05 -25.40 -2.31
N THR A 383 -3.72 -25.57 -3.60
CA THR A 383 -3.95 -24.56 -4.63
C THR A 383 -5.37 -24.72 -5.14
N ALA A 384 -6.08 -23.60 -5.29
CA ALA A 384 -7.40 -23.57 -5.87
C ALA A 384 -7.31 -23.92 -7.37
N GLY A 385 -7.71 -25.13 -7.78
CA GLY A 385 -8.10 -25.36 -9.17
C GLY A 385 -9.59 -25.04 -9.34
N CYS A 386 -9.95 -24.53 -10.49
CA CYS A 386 -11.21 -23.83 -10.65
C CYS A 386 -12.25 -24.61 -11.47
N CYS A 387 -13.51 -24.65 -11.03
CA CYS A 387 -14.63 -25.39 -11.65
C CYS A 387 -15.57 -24.53 -12.51
N GLN A 388 -15.25 -23.26 -12.73
CA GLN A 388 -16.01 -22.40 -13.65
C GLN A 388 -15.43 -22.57 -15.07
N GLY A 389 -16.30 -22.52 -16.08
CA GLY A 389 -15.82 -22.44 -17.46
C GLY A 389 -15.18 -21.07 -17.65
N ASP A 390 -13.96 -21.05 -18.16
CA ASP A 390 -13.25 -19.83 -18.56
C ASP A 390 -14.08 -19.17 -19.69
N GLN A 391 -14.85 -18.12 -19.37
CA GLN A 391 -15.85 -17.59 -20.31
C GLN A 391 -15.24 -16.69 -21.37
N ASP A 392 -14.05 -16.16 -21.12
CA ASP A 392 -13.32 -15.31 -22.05
C ASP A 392 -12.12 -15.99 -22.72
N ILE A 393 -11.82 -17.21 -22.30
CA ILE A 393 -10.87 -18.16 -22.91
C ILE A 393 -9.42 -17.67 -22.76
N ASP A 394 -9.09 -17.02 -21.65
CA ASP A 394 -7.74 -16.50 -21.37
C ASP A 394 -6.80 -17.53 -20.69
N GLY A 395 -7.36 -18.67 -20.29
CA GLY A 395 -6.66 -19.76 -19.63
C GLY A 395 -6.69 -19.73 -18.10
N VAL A 396 -7.42 -18.78 -17.51
CA VAL A 396 -7.60 -18.59 -16.07
C VAL A 396 -9.08 -18.37 -15.78
N ARG A 397 -9.60 -19.02 -14.74
CA ARG A 397 -11.03 -19.02 -14.43
C ARG A 397 -11.32 -18.17 -13.19
N SER A 398 -12.55 -17.69 -13.00
CA SER A 398 -12.87 -16.81 -11.86
C SER A 398 -12.41 -17.29 -10.48
N CYS A 399 -12.49 -18.61 -10.25
CA CYS A 399 -12.08 -19.26 -9.01
C CYS A 399 -10.64 -19.76 -8.96
N GLU A 400 -9.86 -19.55 -10.02
CA GLU A 400 -8.38 -19.56 -10.09
C GLU A 400 -7.81 -18.16 -9.81
N GLY A 401 -8.70 -17.24 -9.43
CA GLY A 401 -8.40 -15.89 -9.01
C GLY A 401 -8.72 -14.85 -10.06
N ASP A 402 -9.33 -15.20 -11.19
CA ASP A 402 -9.79 -14.21 -12.17
C ASP A 402 -10.95 -13.38 -11.59
N CYS A 403 -10.71 -12.08 -11.54
CA CYS A 403 -11.57 -11.07 -10.96
C CYS A 403 -12.62 -10.56 -11.94
N ASN A 404 -12.51 -10.88 -13.24
CA ASN A 404 -13.51 -10.62 -14.27
C ASN A 404 -13.43 -11.62 -15.44
N ASP A 405 -13.96 -12.81 -15.18
CA ASP A 405 -14.13 -14.00 -16.06
C ASP A 405 -15.10 -13.78 -17.24
N ALA A 406 -15.23 -12.55 -17.73
CA ALA A 406 -15.96 -12.16 -18.92
C ALA A 406 -15.10 -11.35 -19.89
N THR A 407 -13.84 -11.07 -19.54
CA THR A 407 -12.87 -10.30 -20.31
C THR A 407 -11.47 -10.89 -20.14
N PRO A 408 -10.80 -11.34 -21.21
CA PRO A 408 -9.50 -12.01 -21.12
C PRO A 408 -8.35 -11.03 -20.78
N GLU A 409 -8.69 -9.77 -20.51
CA GLU A 409 -7.80 -8.70 -20.09
C GLU A 409 -7.68 -8.58 -18.56
N GLN A 410 -8.33 -9.43 -17.77
CA GLN A 410 -8.20 -9.43 -16.31
C GLN A 410 -8.10 -10.87 -15.79
N SER A 411 -6.91 -11.32 -15.38
CA SER A 411 -6.73 -12.60 -14.69
C SER A 411 -5.38 -12.70 -13.98
N PRO A 412 -5.22 -13.56 -12.95
CA PRO A 412 -3.99 -13.62 -12.14
C PRO A 412 -2.74 -14.16 -12.83
N ALA A 413 -2.85 -14.63 -14.08
CA ALA A 413 -1.68 -14.90 -14.91
C ALA A 413 -1.19 -13.66 -15.66
N LEU A 414 -2.03 -12.62 -15.75
CA LEU A 414 -1.67 -11.33 -16.31
C LEU A 414 -0.81 -10.55 -15.31
N ILE A 415 0.08 -9.74 -15.87
CA ILE A 415 0.82 -8.77 -15.09
C ILE A 415 -0.12 -7.58 -14.88
N GLU A 416 -0.12 -7.04 -13.66
CA GLU A 416 -0.95 -5.89 -13.31
C GLU A 416 -0.68 -4.75 -14.28
N THR A 417 -1.72 -4.31 -14.98
CA THR A 417 -1.63 -3.20 -15.93
C THR A 417 -2.21 -1.99 -15.22
N CYS A 418 -1.46 -0.87 -15.14
CA CYS A 418 -1.89 0.27 -14.32
C CYS A 418 -3.06 1.07 -15.01
N ASP A 419 -4.21 0.44 -15.22
CA ASP A 419 -5.40 0.94 -15.94
C ASP A 419 -6.63 1.17 -15.02
N GLY A 420 -6.44 1.01 -13.71
CA GLY A 420 -7.47 1.19 -12.69
C GLY A 420 -8.42 -0.01 -12.54
N LEU A 421 -8.18 -1.08 -13.30
CA LEU A 421 -8.72 -2.41 -13.08
C LEU A 421 -7.67 -3.25 -12.36
N ASP A 422 -8.14 -4.13 -11.49
CA ASP A 422 -7.31 -5.19 -10.92
C ASP A 422 -7.08 -6.19 -12.06
N THR A 423 -5.94 -6.14 -12.75
CA THR A 423 -5.66 -6.93 -13.96
C THR A 423 -5.14 -8.31 -13.60
N ASN A 424 -4.36 -8.42 -12.52
CA ASN A 424 -3.79 -9.66 -11.98
C ASN A 424 -4.60 -10.20 -10.80
N CYS A 425 -5.68 -9.53 -10.44
CA CYS A 425 -6.69 -10.01 -9.51
C CYS A 425 -6.14 -10.32 -8.11
N ASP A 426 -5.15 -9.56 -7.66
CA ASP A 426 -4.55 -9.72 -6.34
C ASP A 426 -5.24 -8.89 -5.24
N THR A 427 -6.37 -8.25 -5.59
CA THR A 427 -7.27 -7.42 -4.76
C THR A 427 -6.72 -6.04 -4.41
N ILE A 428 -5.47 -5.80 -4.78
CA ILE A 428 -4.90 -4.48 -4.82
C ILE A 428 -5.05 -4.07 -6.29
N ARG A 429 -5.43 -2.82 -6.52
CA ARG A 429 -5.37 -2.28 -7.87
C ARG A 429 -4.00 -1.69 -8.02
N ASP A 430 -3.31 -2.04 -9.10
CA ASP A 430 -2.09 -1.41 -9.55
C ASP A 430 -0.88 -1.57 -8.57
N GLU A 431 -0.66 -2.73 -7.97
CA GLU A 431 0.28 -2.98 -6.86
C GLU A 431 1.68 -3.46 -7.23
N ILE A 432 1.84 -4.06 -8.40
CA ILE A 432 3.17 -4.26 -9.02
C ILE A 432 3.70 -2.97 -9.64
N CYS A 433 2.94 -1.87 -9.60
CA CYS A 433 3.44 -0.53 -9.95
C CYS A 433 4.42 0.01 -8.85
N ARG A 434 5.14 -0.88 -8.14
CA ARG A 434 6.15 -0.62 -7.10
C ARG A 434 7.54 -1.06 -7.52
N GLY A 435 8.14 -0.26 -8.37
CA GLY A 435 9.57 -0.23 -8.58
C GLY A 435 9.97 1.02 -9.35
N THR A 436 11.17 1.48 -9.05
CA THR A 436 11.87 2.65 -9.56
C THR A 436 11.29 3.32 -10.83
N CYS A 437 10.81 4.56 -10.70
CA CYS A 437 10.41 5.36 -11.87
C CYS A 437 11.63 5.57 -12.80
N SER A 438 11.81 4.80 -13.88
CA SER A 438 12.87 5.09 -14.84
C SER A 438 12.47 6.25 -15.75
N ALA A 439 13.44 7.10 -16.08
CA ALA A 439 13.37 8.06 -17.19
C ALA A 439 13.11 7.24 -18.49
N ASP A 440 12.16 7.49 -19.40
CA ASP A 440 11.68 8.76 -19.94
C ASP A 440 10.33 8.61 -20.68
N ALA A 441 9.24 9.22 -20.16
CA ALA A 441 8.25 10.02 -20.89
C ALA A 441 6.95 10.19 -20.05
N PRO A 442 6.57 11.41 -19.69
CA PRO A 442 5.31 11.68 -18.98
C PRO A 442 4.12 11.62 -19.94
N THR A 443 2.91 11.39 -19.41
CA THR A 443 1.70 11.66 -20.18
C THR A 443 1.71 13.10 -20.68
N PRO A 444 1.28 13.40 -21.92
CA PRO A 444 1.17 14.77 -22.40
C PRO A 444 0.44 15.65 -21.38
N PRO A 445 1.01 16.81 -21.00
CA PRO A 445 0.40 17.68 -20.00
C PRO A 445 -1.04 18.03 -20.35
N GLN A 446 -1.96 17.74 -19.44
CA GLN A 446 -3.38 17.99 -19.63
C GLN A 446 -3.78 19.25 -18.87
N GLN A 447 -4.62 20.08 -19.50
CA GLN A 447 -5.21 21.21 -18.82
C GLN A 447 -6.44 20.74 -18.03
N PHE A 448 -6.43 20.95 -16.71
CA PHE A 448 -7.51 20.47 -15.84
C PHE A 448 -8.56 21.53 -15.50
N HIS A 449 -8.50 22.73 -16.08
CA HIS A 449 -9.51 23.78 -15.91
C HIS A 449 -9.57 24.69 -17.16
N PRO A 450 -10.70 25.35 -17.46
CA PRO A 450 -10.76 26.30 -18.56
C PRO A 450 -9.71 27.41 -18.39
N SER A 451 -9.03 27.81 -19.47
CA SER A 451 -8.01 28.86 -19.38
C SER A 451 -8.63 30.20 -19.02
N PRO A 452 -8.24 30.86 -17.92
CA PRO A 452 -8.58 32.26 -17.69
C PRO A 452 -7.77 33.14 -18.64
N GLU A 453 -8.38 34.20 -19.19
CA GLU A 453 -7.69 35.18 -20.05
C GLU A 453 -6.61 36.00 -19.30
N LEU A 454 -6.50 35.85 -17.97
CA LEU A 454 -5.83 36.81 -17.07
C LEU A 454 -4.87 36.21 -16.03
N GLY A 455 -4.67 34.88 -15.99
CA GLY A 455 -3.77 34.26 -15.01
C GLY A 455 -4.41 33.10 -14.22
N ALA A 456 -3.65 32.02 -14.05
CA ALA A 456 -3.97 30.92 -13.16
C ALA A 456 -2.72 30.57 -12.33
N GLY A 457 -2.84 30.38 -11.00
CA GLY A 457 -1.65 30.28 -10.13
C GLY A 457 -1.76 29.29 -8.97
N ILE A 458 -0.61 28.84 -8.47
CA ILE A 458 -0.42 27.96 -7.30
C ILE A 458 -1.32 26.71 -7.29
N PRO A 459 -1.16 25.79 -8.26
CA PRO A 459 -1.92 24.56 -8.22
C PRO A 459 -1.43 23.62 -7.10
N ARG A 460 -2.36 22.97 -6.40
CA ARG A 460 -2.09 21.88 -5.45
C ARG A 460 -2.91 20.66 -5.82
N ILE A 461 -2.41 19.49 -5.43
CA ILE A 461 -3.00 18.20 -5.74
C ILE A 461 -2.90 17.25 -4.53
N VAL A 462 -3.98 16.52 -4.25
CA VAL A 462 -4.07 15.52 -3.18
C VAL A 462 -4.88 14.32 -3.67
N TRP A 463 -4.36 13.12 -3.48
CA TRP A 463 -5.05 11.86 -3.76
C TRP A 463 -5.99 11.49 -2.61
N ASN A 464 -7.22 11.05 -2.92
CA ASN A 464 -8.19 10.60 -1.90
C ASN A 464 -8.37 9.07 -1.81
N GLY A 465 -7.65 8.28 -2.61
CA GLY A 465 -7.86 6.84 -2.72
C GLY A 465 -8.55 6.40 -4.02
N ALA A 466 -9.22 7.31 -4.75
CA ALA A 466 -9.90 7.01 -6.01
C ALA A 466 -9.63 8.04 -7.12
N GLY A 467 -9.32 9.29 -6.75
CA GLY A 467 -9.10 10.40 -7.65
C GLY A 467 -8.30 11.53 -6.99
N TYR A 468 -8.13 12.62 -7.73
CA TYR A 468 -7.37 13.78 -7.28
C TYR A 468 -8.27 14.98 -7.01
N GLY A 469 -8.15 15.56 -5.83
CA GLY A 469 -8.66 16.89 -5.56
C GLY A 469 -7.58 17.87 -5.98
N VAL A 470 -7.93 18.82 -6.85
CA VAL A 470 -7.00 19.87 -7.29
C VAL A 470 -7.54 21.23 -6.92
N THR A 471 -6.67 22.09 -6.41
CA THR A 471 -6.95 23.50 -6.15
C THR A 471 -6.04 24.39 -6.96
N TRP A 472 -6.52 25.54 -7.41
CA TRP A 472 -5.74 26.55 -8.11
C TRP A 472 -6.35 27.93 -7.88
N GLU A 473 -5.64 28.99 -8.24
CA GLU A 473 -6.14 30.35 -8.24
C GLU A 473 -6.52 30.80 -9.65
N GLU A 474 -7.65 31.51 -9.79
CA GLU A 474 -8.00 32.21 -11.03
C GLU A 474 -8.05 33.72 -10.80
N ALA A 475 -7.59 34.48 -11.81
CA ALA A 475 -7.66 35.93 -11.84
C ALA A 475 -9.07 36.42 -12.22
N GLU A 476 -9.60 37.38 -11.45
CA GLU A 476 -10.90 38.01 -11.62
C GLU A 476 -10.74 39.53 -11.78
N ILE A 477 -11.37 40.13 -12.82
CA ILE A 477 -11.42 41.59 -12.96
C ILE A 477 -12.51 42.15 -12.06
N VAL A 478 -12.11 43.04 -11.16
CA VAL A 478 -13.00 43.76 -10.28
C VAL A 478 -13.05 45.23 -10.70
N PRO A 479 -14.21 45.75 -11.13
CA PRO A 479 -14.33 47.14 -11.57
C PRO A 479 -13.83 48.12 -10.50
N ASN A 480 -12.91 49.01 -10.89
CA ASN A 480 -12.30 50.04 -10.04
C ASN A 480 -11.33 49.54 -8.94
N VAL A 481 -11.10 48.23 -8.80
CA VAL A 481 -10.14 47.66 -7.84
C VAL A 481 -8.92 47.08 -8.55
N GLY A 482 -9.11 46.39 -9.68
CA GLY A 482 -8.03 45.77 -10.45
C GLY A 482 -8.24 44.26 -10.63
N VAL A 483 -7.14 43.51 -10.79
CA VAL A 483 -7.15 42.05 -10.88
C VAL A 483 -6.99 41.47 -9.47
N LEU A 484 -7.99 40.72 -9.02
CA LEU A 484 -7.96 39.96 -7.77
C LEU A 484 -7.96 38.46 -8.08
N HIS A 485 -7.71 37.61 -7.09
CA HIS A 485 -7.65 36.15 -7.31
C HIS A 485 -8.66 35.41 -6.44
N ALA A 486 -9.15 34.26 -6.89
CA ALA A 486 -9.97 33.37 -6.07
C ALA A 486 -9.48 31.92 -6.20
N PRO A 487 -9.38 31.17 -5.08
CA PRO A 487 -9.08 29.76 -5.13
C PRO A 487 -10.30 28.96 -5.55
N TYR A 488 -10.06 27.99 -6.42
CA TYR A 488 -11.03 27.03 -6.93
C TYR A 488 -10.63 25.62 -6.50
N PHE A 489 -11.61 24.72 -6.51
CA PHE A 489 -11.42 23.28 -6.34
C PHE A 489 -12.17 22.52 -7.44
N ARG A 490 -11.63 21.37 -7.84
CA ARG A 490 -12.40 20.35 -8.56
C ARG A 490 -11.85 18.95 -8.28
N LEU A 491 -12.68 17.95 -8.56
CA LEU A 491 -12.30 16.54 -8.51
C LEU A 491 -11.92 16.05 -9.92
N LEU A 492 -10.84 15.28 -9.99
CA LEU A 492 -10.37 14.55 -11.17
C LEU A 492 -10.37 13.04 -10.85
N ASN A 493 -10.52 12.18 -11.87
CA ASN A 493 -10.28 10.75 -11.74
C ASN A 493 -8.77 10.43 -11.70
N ALA A 494 -8.40 9.15 -11.62
CA ALA A 494 -7.00 8.69 -11.58
C ALA A 494 -6.15 9.05 -12.82
N ASP A 495 -6.79 9.41 -13.93
CA ASP A 495 -6.15 9.81 -15.20
C ASP A 495 -6.15 11.32 -15.41
N GLY A 496 -6.59 12.10 -14.43
CA GLY A 496 -6.66 13.55 -14.52
C GLY A 496 -7.87 14.09 -15.29
N VAL A 497 -8.79 13.21 -15.68
CA VAL A 497 -10.05 13.60 -16.32
C VAL A 497 -10.97 14.23 -15.28
N PRO A 498 -11.52 15.41 -15.54
CA PRO A 498 -12.40 16.05 -14.58
C PRO A 498 -13.72 15.32 -14.32
N LEU A 499 -14.05 15.15 -13.04
CA LEU A 499 -15.30 14.54 -12.56
C LEU A 499 -16.35 15.59 -12.16
N THR A 500 -15.92 16.77 -11.71
CA THR A 500 -16.82 17.84 -11.26
C THR A 500 -16.50 19.15 -11.98
N ASP A 501 -17.48 20.04 -12.08
CA ASP A 501 -17.24 21.43 -12.44
C ASP A 501 -16.38 22.14 -11.37
N PRO A 502 -15.57 23.16 -11.75
CA PRO A 502 -14.86 23.99 -10.79
C PRO A 502 -15.81 24.68 -9.80
N ILE A 503 -15.49 24.60 -8.52
CA ILE A 503 -16.17 25.36 -7.46
C ILE A 503 -15.27 26.51 -6.98
N ARG A 504 -15.84 27.72 -6.89
CA ARG A 504 -15.17 28.89 -6.32
C ARG A 504 -15.27 28.82 -4.79
N LEU A 505 -14.14 28.77 -4.09
CA LEU A 505 -14.14 28.52 -2.65
C LEU A 505 -14.58 29.73 -1.80
N PRO A 506 -14.09 30.97 -2.03
CA PRO A 506 -14.60 32.12 -1.28
C PRO A 506 -16.02 32.45 -1.72
N SER A 507 -16.84 32.95 -0.78
CA SER A 507 -18.15 33.52 -1.11
C SER A 507 -18.02 34.70 -2.09
N ALA A 508 -19.04 34.91 -2.91
CA ALA A 508 -19.05 36.00 -3.90
C ALA A 508 -18.80 37.37 -3.24
N GLY A 509 -17.88 38.16 -3.80
CA GLY A 509 -17.43 39.44 -3.23
C GLY A 509 -16.24 39.34 -2.27
N LEU A 510 -15.73 38.12 -2.03
CA LEU A 510 -14.45 37.87 -1.34
C LEU A 510 -13.48 37.20 -2.30
N TRP A 511 -12.19 37.42 -2.08
CA TRP A 511 -11.08 36.90 -2.86
C TRP A 511 -10.15 36.08 -1.98
N GLY A 512 -9.26 35.31 -2.60
CA GLY A 512 -8.31 34.53 -1.86
C GLY A 512 -7.10 34.07 -2.66
N GLN A 513 -6.09 33.62 -1.93
CA GLN A 513 -4.80 33.18 -2.48
C GLN A 513 -4.20 32.06 -1.62
N SER A 514 -3.25 31.36 -2.23
CA SER A 514 -2.40 30.31 -1.68
C SER A 514 -3.21 29.17 -1.05
N PRO A 515 -4.02 28.44 -1.85
CA PRO A 515 -4.72 27.28 -1.33
C PRO A 515 -3.72 26.19 -0.91
N ALA A 516 -3.96 25.59 0.24
CA ALA A 516 -3.34 24.35 0.69
C ALA A 516 -4.44 23.38 1.12
N GLN A 517 -4.24 22.10 0.90
CA GLN A 517 -5.30 21.11 1.07
C GLN A 517 -4.79 19.79 1.62
N VAL A 518 -5.69 19.07 2.28
CA VAL A 518 -5.45 17.72 2.81
C VAL A 518 -6.71 16.86 2.67
N TRP A 519 -6.52 15.55 2.54
CA TRP A 519 -7.59 14.56 2.58
C TRP A 519 -7.65 13.91 3.97
N THR A 520 -8.84 13.83 4.55
CA THR A 520 -9.02 13.29 5.91
C THR A 520 -9.26 11.79 5.97
N GLY A 521 -9.48 11.15 4.81
CA GLY A 521 -10.10 9.82 4.69
C GLY A 521 -11.56 9.89 4.24
N GLU A 522 -12.23 11.03 4.40
CA GLU A 522 -13.66 11.20 4.08
C GLU A 522 -13.98 12.50 3.30
N GLU A 523 -13.18 13.56 3.50
CA GLU A 523 -13.39 14.87 2.90
C GLU A 523 -12.05 15.58 2.62
N TYR A 524 -12.06 16.49 1.65
CA TYR A 524 -10.99 17.47 1.45
C TYR A 524 -11.23 18.67 2.35
N VAL A 525 -10.14 19.17 2.94
CA VAL A 525 -10.13 20.43 3.68
C VAL A 525 -9.12 21.35 3.03
N VAL A 526 -9.59 22.50 2.56
CA VAL A 526 -8.79 23.50 1.84
C VAL A 526 -8.69 24.76 2.68
N ALA A 527 -7.47 25.10 3.11
CA ALA A 527 -7.14 26.36 3.74
C ALA A 527 -6.65 27.36 2.68
N TYR A 528 -7.07 28.62 2.78
CA TYR A 528 -6.63 29.68 1.88
C TYR A 528 -6.66 31.03 2.58
N SER A 529 -5.82 31.96 2.10
CA SER A 529 -5.88 33.35 2.52
C SER A 529 -7.11 33.98 1.89
N GLN A 530 -7.94 34.69 2.65
CA GLN A 530 -9.18 35.32 2.20
C GLN A 530 -9.14 36.82 2.50
N TYR A 531 -9.55 37.65 1.53
CA TYR A 531 -9.58 39.10 1.67
C TYR A 531 -10.76 39.74 0.93
N ASP A 532 -11.11 40.96 1.32
CA ASP A 532 -12.13 41.80 0.68
C ASP A 532 -11.48 42.94 -0.13
N GLU A 533 -12.29 43.90 -0.63
CA GLU A 533 -11.80 45.06 -1.39
C GLU A 533 -10.86 45.97 -0.58
N THR A 534 -10.84 45.84 0.75
CA THR A 534 -9.98 46.60 1.65
C THR A 534 -8.61 45.93 1.87
N ALA A 535 -8.37 44.76 1.25
CA ALA A 535 -7.14 43.98 1.28
C ALA A 535 -6.75 43.43 2.67
N VAL A 536 -7.70 43.40 3.61
CA VAL A 536 -7.53 42.76 4.91
C VAL A 536 -7.52 41.24 4.73
N ARG A 537 -6.45 40.56 5.16
CA ARG A 537 -6.24 39.13 4.89
C ARG A 537 -6.49 38.27 6.13
N THR A 538 -7.37 37.29 6.00
CA THR A 538 -7.67 36.24 7.00
C THR A 538 -7.34 34.86 6.46
N ILE A 539 -7.28 33.82 7.30
CA ILE A 539 -7.27 32.45 6.81
C ILE A 539 -8.68 31.87 6.91
N ALA A 540 -9.16 31.28 5.82
CA ALA A 540 -10.44 30.60 5.73
C ALA A 540 -10.26 29.13 5.36
N ILE A 541 -11.21 28.30 5.77
CA ILE A 541 -11.26 26.88 5.49
C ILE A 541 -12.56 26.52 4.78
N ALA A 542 -12.44 25.91 3.61
CA ALA A 542 -13.53 25.22 2.93
C ALA A 542 -13.40 23.71 3.14
N ARG A 543 -14.53 23.04 3.30
CA ARG A 543 -14.63 21.57 3.40
C ARG A 543 -15.36 21.07 2.17
N ILE A 544 -14.87 20.01 1.55
CA ILE A 544 -15.45 19.42 0.33
C ILE A 544 -15.57 17.92 0.54
N ASP A 545 -16.75 17.35 0.35
CA ASP A 545 -16.95 15.90 0.49
C ASP A 545 -16.25 15.10 -0.62
N ALA A 546 -16.25 13.77 -0.48
CA ALA A 546 -15.70 12.84 -1.47
C ALA A 546 -16.25 13.00 -2.90
N SER A 547 -17.46 13.57 -3.05
CA SER A 547 -18.11 13.81 -4.35
C SER A 547 -17.66 15.11 -5.02
N GLY A 548 -16.84 15.93 -4.34
CA GLY A 548 -16.45 17.25 -4.81
C GLY A 548 -17.45 18.36 -4.45
N THR A 549 -18.41 18.09 -3.56
CA THR A 549 -19.41 19.08 -3.14
C THR A 549 -18.96 19.82 -1.88
N GLN A 550 -19.04 21.16 -1.89
CA GLN A 550 -18.67 21.97 -0.72
C GLN A 550 -19.65 21.77 0.44
N ILE A 551 -19.13 21.44 1.62
CA ILE A 551 -19.87 21.22 2.86
C ILE A 551 -20.03 22.57 3.60
N GLY A 552 -21.19 23.19 3.42
CA GLY A 552 -21.51 24.46 4.09
C GLY A 552 -20.69 25.66 3.60
N MET A 553 -20.76 26.76 4.34
CA MET A 553 -19.98 27.97 4.03
C MET A 553 -18.55 27.86 4.56
N PRO A 554 -17.56 28.45 3.86
CA PRO A 554 -16.20 28.51 4.37
C PRO A 554 -16.14 29.24 5.71
N ARG A 555 -15.23 28.80 6.58
CA ARG A 555 -15.07 29.32 7.94
C ARG A 555 -13.76 30.10 8.05
N VAL A 556 -13.83 31.35 8.50
CA VAL A 556 -12.66 32.14 8.91
C VAL A 556 -12.12 31.59 10.24
N VAL A 557 -10.82 31.30 10.30
CA VAL A 557 -10.17 30.66 11.46
C VAL A 557 -9.19 31.56 12.21
N THR A 558 -8.73 32.64 11.59
CA THR A 558 -7.99 33.72 12.25
C THR A 558 -8.99 34.78 12.73
N ALA A 559 -9.01 35.12 14.02
CA ALA A 559 -9.95 36.11 14.56
C ALA A 559 -9.87 37.45 13.80
N ASP A 560 -10.97 38.22 13.78
CA ASP A 560 -11.08 39.50 13.04
C ASP A 560 -9.77 40.31 13.13
N PRO A 561 -9.05 40.49 12.01
CA PRO A 561 -7.80 41.24 12.04
C PRO A 561 -8.17 42.68 12.41
N VAL A 562 -7.63 43.15 13.54
CA VAL A 562 -7.56 44.59 13.76
C VAL A 562 -6.57 45.08 12.69
N PRO A 563 -6.97 45.98 11.78
CA PRO A 563 -6.00 46.64 10.90
C PRO A 563 -4.89 47.21 11.80
N PRO A 564 -3.62 46.86 11.54
CA PRO A 564 -3.05 46.63 10.21
C PRO A 564 -2.59 45.19 9.95
N VAL A 565 -3.18 44.15 10.53
CA VAL A 565 -2.65 42.76 10.42
C VAL A 565 -3.25 41.98 9.23
N GLY A 566 -2.47 41.11 8.58
CA GLY A 566 -2.92 40.21 7.50
C GLY A 566 -2.20 38.86 7.50
N HIS A 567 -2.90 37.79 7.09
CA HIS A 567 -2.37 36.42 7.08
C HIS A 567 -2.21 35.86 5.66
N THR A 568 -1.12 35.15 5.38
CA THR A 568 -0.82 34.60 4.04
C THR A 568 -0.27 33.18 4.06
N GLU A 569 -0.34 32.50 2.91
CA GLU A 569 0.36 31.24 2.61
C GLU A 569 0.12 30.14 3.66
N PRO A 570 -1.14 29.75 3.89
CA PRO A 570 -1.44 28.66 4.80
C PRO A 570 -0.90 27.33 4.27
N GLU A 571 -0.44 26.47 5.18
CA GLU A 571 -0.22 25.04 4.96
C GLU A 571 -1.00 24.28 6.04
N ILE A 572 -1.67 23.19 5.64
CA ILE A 572 -2.57 22.42 6.52
C ILE A 572 -2.20 20.94 6.51
N ALA A 573 -2.25 20.31 7.68
CA ALA A 573 -2.01 18.88 7.85
C ALA A 573 -3.08 18.24 8.73
N TRP A 574 -3.40 16.97 8.46
CA TRP A 574 -4.37 16.15 9.21
C TRP A 574 -3.66 14.97 9.86
N ASN A 575 -3.67 14.88 11.19
CA ASN A 575 -3.00 13.81 11.93
C ASN A 575 -3.88 12.58 12.23
N GLY A 576 -5.07 12.50 11.62
CA GLY A 576 -6.07 11.47 11.93
C GLY A 576 -7.13 11.89 12.95
N GLU A 577 -6.89 12.97 13.72
CA GLU A 577 -7.82 13.47 14.73
C GLU A 577 -8.11 14.98 14.59
N ARG A 578 -7.10 15.78 14.27
CA ARG A 578 -7.13 17.25 14.28
C ARG A 578 -6.35 17.82 13.11
N PHE A 579 -6.64 19.07 12.76
CA PHE A 579 -5.81 19.81 11.80
C PHE A 579 -4.78 20.69 12.51
N GLY A 580 -3.56 20.65 11.99
CA GLY A 580 -2.54 21.66 12.24
C GLY A 580 -2.52 22.62 11.06
N LEU A 581 -2.61 23.92 11.35
CA LEU A 581 -2.55 24.98 10.36
C LEU A 581 -1.35 25.87 10.66
N VAL A 582 -0.46 26.07 9.70
CA VAL A 582 0.61 27.08 9.76
C VAL A 582 0.38 28.14 8.70
N PHE A 583 0.75 29.39 8.98
CA PHE A 583 0.61 30.51 8.05
C PHE A 583 1.57 31.63 8.42
N ASN A 584 1.77 32.56 7.50
CA ASN A 584 2.55 33.77 7.71
C ASN A 584 1.66 34.89 8.24
N ASP A 585 2.07 35.54 9.33
CA ASP A 585 1.39 36.67 9.95
C ASP A 585 2.13 37.98 9.62
N TRP A 586 1.42 39.03 9.17
CA TRP A 586 1.97 40.27 8.62
C TRP A 586 1.37 41.52 9.27
N GLU A 587 2.17 42.49 9.70
CA GLU A 587 1.70 43.84 10.13
C GLU A 587 1.95 44.94 9.05
N PHE A 588 0.92 45.68 8.61
CA PHE A 588 0.96 46.67 7.51
C PHE A 588 1.57 48.03 7.88
N GLU A 589 1.62 48.44 9.16
CA GLU A 589 1.91 49.85 9.51
C GLU A 589 3.41 50.23 9.46
N ASN A 590 4.35 49.28 9.39
CA ASN A 590 5.77 49.62 9.28
C ASN A 590 6.63 48.52 8.63
N PRO A 591 6.73 48.47 7.29
CA PRO A 591 7.52 47.45 6.57
C PRO A 591 9.03 47.47 6.86
N VAL A 592 9.52 48.41 7.67
CA VAL A 592 10.93 48.56 8.04
C VAL A 592 11.20 48.18 9.51
N ALA A 593 10.18 47.95 10.35
CA ALA A 593 10.38 47.89 11.82
C ALA A 593 9.86 46.66 12.60
N ASP A 594 9.07 45.73 12.05
CA ASP A 594 8.76 44.48 12.80
C ASP A 594 8.40 43.31 11.85
N PRO A 595 8.89 42.08 12.12
CA PRO A 595 8.91 40.98 11.16
C PRO A 595 7.60 40.19 11.10
N ARG A 596 7.32 39.66 9.91
CA ARG A 596 6.30 38.65 9.69
C ARG A 596 6.60 37.43 10.57
N THR A 597 5.61 36.79 11.19
CA THR A 597 5.82 35.60 12.04
C THR A 597 5.23 34.35 11.41
N VAL A 598 5.87 33.19 11.60
CA VAL A 598 5.24 31.91 11.25
C VAL A 598 4.35 31.51 12.43
N ALA A 599 3.05 31.47 12.21
CA ALA A 599 2.07 31.18 13.23
C ALA A 599 1.50 29.76 13.08
N PHE A 600 0.99 29.20 14.18
CA PHE A 600 0.31 27.90 14.22
C PHE A 600 -1.03 28.00 14.94
N ILE A 601 -2.05 27.32 14.40
CA ILE A 601 -3.35 27.11 15.03
C ILE A 601 -3.72 25.62 14.92
N LEU A 602 -4.11 25.02 16.05
CA LEU A 602 -4.77 23.72 16.10
C LEU A 602 -6.28 23.87 15.88
N LEU A 603 -6.85 23.03 15.02
CA LEU A 603 -8.27 23.00 14.69
C LEU A 603 -8.89 21.64 14.99
N ASP A 604 -10.17 21.61 15.35
CA ASP A 604 -10.96 20.37 15.43
C ASP A 604 -11.30 19.82 14.03
N ARG A 605 -11.94 18.65 13.98
CA ARG A 605 -12.37 17.99 12.73
C ARG A 605 -13.34 18.84 11.90
N GLU A 606 -14.05 19.79 12.50
CA GLU A 606 -14.94 20.71 11.77
C GLU A 606 -14.23 22.03 11.36
N GLY A 607 -12.91 22.12 11.54
CA GLY A 607 -12.10 23.28 11.19
C GLY A 607 -12.24 24.44 12.19
N ARG A 608 -12.66 24.20 13.43
CA ARG A 608 -12.81 25.24 14.46
C ARG A 608 -11.52 25.40 15.27
N PRO A 609 -11.07 26.63 15.55
CA PRO A 609 -9.92 26.87 16.42
C PRO A 609 -10.08 26.25 17.81
N LEU A 610 -9.20 25.31 18.15
CA LEU A 610 -9.05 24.72 19.49
C LEU A 610 -7.99 25.44 20.32
N SER A 611 -7.15 26.24 19.67
CA SER A 611 -6.07 26.99 20.29
C SER A 611 -6.09 28.44 19.82
N ARG A 612 -5.50 29.33 20.62
CA ARG A 612 -5.15 30.66 20.12
C ARG A 612 -3.98 30.55 19.16
N GLN A 613 -3.89 31.49 18.21
CA GLN A 613 -2.70 31.65 17.38
C GLN A 613 -1.44 31.67 18.24
N ARG A 614 -0.46 30.84 17.87
CA ARG A 614 0.84 30.80 18.50
C ARG A 614 1.93 31.07 17.49
N ASP A 615 2.77 32.05 17.77
CA ASP A 615 3.96 32.33 16.98
C ASP A 615 4.99 31.22 17.21
N LEU A 616 5.43 30.58 16.12
CA LEU A 616 6.49 29.58 16.13
C LEU A 616 7.88 30.22 16.01
N ALA A 617 8.00 31.29 15.22
CA ALA A 617 9.25 32.02 14.97
C ALA A 617 9.02 33.49 14.59
N LYS A 618 10.02 34.35 14.84
CA LYS A 618 10.07 35.77 14.43
C LYS A 618 11.24 36.03 13.45
N PRO A 619 11.11 35.69 12.16
CA PRO A 619 12.21 35.80 11.19
C PRO A 619 12.57 37.25 10.82
N PRO A 620 13.85 37.65 10.79
CA PRO A 620 14.26 38.90 10.14
C PRO A 620 14.22 38.76 8.62
N GLY A 621 13.02 38.80 8.03
CA GLY A 621 12.78 38.87 6.59
C GLY A 621 12.95 37.55 5.83
N GLY A 622 11.83 36.91 5.47
CA GLY A 622 11.77 35.77 4.57
C GLY A 622 10.96 34.63 5.18
N ASP A 623 9.68 34.50 4.83
CA ASP A 623 8.73 33.77 5.68
C ASP A 623 8.09 32.64 4.92
N TRP A 624 8.29 31.42 5.42
CA TRP A 624 7.63 30.22 4.91
C TRP A 624 7.59 29.19 6.05
N GLY A 625 6.41 28.68 6.35
CA GLY A 625 6.21 27.52 7.21
C GLY A 625 5.64 26.37 6.40
N PHE A 626 6.12 25.15 6.61
CA PHE A 626 5.52 23.95 6.05
C PHE A 626 5.22 22.96 7.16
N ILE A 627 4.08 22.29 7.08
CA ILE A 627 3.61 21.35 8.09
C ILE A 627 3.22 20.04 7.44
N ILE A 628 3.54 18.94 8.11
CA ILE A 628 3.00 17.61 7.81
C ILE A 628 2.43 16.97 9.06
N ALA A 629 1.53 16.01 8.82
CA ALA A 629 1.05 15.13 9.85
C ALA A 629 2.17 14.19 10.29
N ASP A 630 2.17 13.84 11.57
CA ASP A 630 3.09 12.88 12.15
C ASP A 630 2.31 11.94 13.10
N ALA A 631 2.86 10.74 13.36
CA ALA A 631 2.18 9.70 14.14
C ALA A 631 1.70 10.19 15.52
N ASP A 632 2.41 11.14 16.13
CA ASP A 632 2.11 11.69 17.46
C ASP A 632 1.65 13.16 17.43
N GLY A 633 1.38 13.73 16.25
CA GLY A 633 1.07 15.15 16.11
C GLY A 633 1.44 15.73 14.75
N PHE A 634 2.35 16.70 14.74
CA PHE A 634 2.75 17.43 13.53
C PHE A 634 4.26 17.65 13.50
N ALA A 635 4.82 17.76 12.29
CA ALA A 635 6.18 18.19 12.06
C ALA A 635 6.16 19.48 11.24
N VAL A 636 6.84 20.53 11.73
CA VAL A 636 6.86 21.85 11.09
C VAL A 636 8.28 22.23 10.75
N THR A 637 8.49 22.70 9.52
CA THR A 637 9.69 23.43 9.12
C THR A 637 9.37 24.92 8.96
N TYR A 638 10.28 25.79 9.38
CA TYR A 638 10.10 27.23 9.31
C TYR A 638 11.45 27.95 9.25
N TYR A 639 11.44 29.18 8.75
CA TYR A 639 12.60 30.06 8.73
C TYR A 639 12.69 30.89 10.02
N GLU A 640 13.87 30.95 10.62
CA GLU A 640 14.17 31.74 11.82
C GLU A 640 15.64 32.19 11.77
N ASP A 641 15.90 33.47 12.03
CA ASP A 641 17.27 34.03 12.15
C ASP A 641 18.26 33.71 11.02
N GLY A 642 17.79 33.65 9.77
CA GLY A 642 18.66 33.37 8.63
C GLY A 642 18.70 31.91 8.20
N GLU A 643 18.10 31.01 8.97
CA GLU A 643 18.29 29.56 8.88
C GLU A 643 16.93 28.82 8.91
N LEU A 644 16.92 27.57 8.45
CA LEU A 644 15.74 26.72 8.55
C LEU A 644 15.79 25.79 9.77
N TYR A 645 14.65 25.73 10.46
CA TYR A 645 14.43 24.93 11.64
C TYR A 645 13.33 23.92 11.43
N PHE A 646 13.48 22.79 12.11
CA PHE A 646 12.47 21.76 12.25
C PHE A 646 12.02 21.68 13.71
N ARG A 647 10.72 21.49 13.96
CA ARG A 647 10.19 21.21 15.29
C ARG A 647 8.99 20.27 15.23
N LYS A 648 8.94 19.28 16.12
CA LYS A 648 7.72 18.47 16.34
C LYS A 648 6.76 19.21 17.27
N LEU A 649 5.49 19.12 16.91
CA LEU A 649 4.36 19.48 17.75
C LEU A 649 3.61 18.20 18.14
N ASP A 650 3.13 18.11 19.37
CA ASP A 650 2.23 17.03 19.78
C ASP A 650 0.83 17.20 19.17
N GLY A 651 -0.04 16.20 19.31
CA GLY A 651 -1.43 16.26 18.83
C GLY A 651 -2.30 17.36 19.47
N ALA A 652 -1.84 18.01 20.55
CA ALA A 652 -2.45 19.18 21.15
C ALA A 652 -1.80 20.51 20.70
N GLY A 653 -0.85 20.47 19.77
CA GLY A 653 -0.10 21.63 19.28
C GLY A 653 1.02 22.10 20.22
N GLY A 654 1.28 21.38 21.32
CA GLY A 654 2.39 21.63 22.24
C GLY A 654 3.75 21.31 21.60
N TYR A 655 4.83 21.88 22.10
CA TYR A 655 6.17 21.57 21.60
C TYR A 655 6.59 20.17 22.06
N ALA A 656 6.65 19.21 21.13
CA ALA A 656 7.07 17.84 21.40
C ALA A 656 8.59 17.66 21.27
N SER A 657 9.27 18.54 20.54
CA SER A 657 10.73 18.57 20.47
C SER A 657 11.29 19.99 20.58
N GLN A 658 12.58 20.09 20.91
CA GLN A 658 13.33 21.33 20.72
C GLN A 658 13.46 21.63 19.23
N ALA A 659 13.47 22.91 18.85
CA ALA A 659 13.82 23.29 17.49
C ALA A 659 15.22 22.80 17.14
N GLN A 660 15.31 22.12 16.00
CA GLN A 660 16.57 21.66 15.43
C GLN A 660 16.86 22.49 14.19
N ARG A 661 17.97 23.22 14.20
CA ARG A 661 18.49 23.82 12.97
C ARG A 661 18.99 22.70 12.07
N PHE A 662 18.56 22.66 10.81
CA PHE A 662 19.01 21.64 9.87
C PHE A 662 19.89 22.18 8.74
N THR A 663 20.03 23.49 8.65
CA THR A 663 20.91 24.19 7.72
C THR A 663 22.23 24.59 8.38
N ASN A 664 23.26 24.79 7.55
CA ASN A 664 24.61 25.17 7.99
C ASN A 664 25.00 26.61 7.64
N ASP A 665 24.09 27.43 7.10
CA ASP A 665 24.37 28.84 6.75
C ASP A 665 23.17 29.77 6.73
N SER A 666 23.49 31.07 6.78
CA SER A 666 22.56 32.17 7.03
C SER A 666 22.11 32.91 5.77
N TYR A 667 22.10 32.23 4.62
CA TYR A 667 21.68 32.84 3.34
C TYR A 667 20.17 32.72 3.10
N ILE A 668 19.67 33.36 2.03
CA ILE A 668 18.24 33.40 1.68
C ILE A 668 17.78 31.98 1.31
N GLN A 669 17.35 31.22 2.31
CA GLN A 669 16.75 29.89 2.17
C GLN A 669 15.23 30.04 2.06
N GLN A 670 14.61 29.36 1.08
CA GLN A 670 13.20 29.56 0.76
C GLN A 670 12.49 28.24 0.47
N TRP A 671 11.18 28.24 0.73
CA TRP A 671 10.24 27.17 0.39
C TRP A 671 10.67 25.77 0.87
N PRO A 672 10.88 25.58 2.19
CA PRO A 672 11.11 24.24 2.70
C PRO A 672 9.90 23.35 2.41
N ARG A 673 10.17 22.11 2.02
CA ARG A 673 9.19 21.02 2.00
C ARG A 673 9.75 19.87 2.82
N VAL A 674 8.92 19.32 3.68
CA VAL A 674 9.25 18.14 4.48
C VAL A 674 8.33 16.99 4.14
N GLU A 675 8.88 15.80 4.10
CA GLU A 675 8.13 14.56 3.88
C GLU A 675 8.57 13.51 4.91
N ARG A 676 7.59 12.79 5.45
CA ARG A 676 7.81 11.71 6.41
C ARG A 676 8.26 10.44 5.69
N ALA A 677 9.28 9.78 6.23
CA ALA A 677 9.72 8.44 5.83
C ALA A 677 9.75 7.49 7.04
N PRO A 678 9.81 6.15 6.86
CA PRO A 678 9.82 5.19 7.96
C PRO A 678 10.92 5.43 9.00
N TRP A 679 12.06 5.98 8.56
CA TRP A 679 13.25 6.23 9.38
C TRP A 679 13.36 7.66 9.92
N GLY A 680 12.47 8.59 9.54
CA GLY A 680 12.62 10.01 9.88
C GLY A 680 11.97 10.94 8.85
N TYR A 681 12.69 11.98 8.43
CA TYR A 681 12.20 12.98 7.47
C TYR A 681 13.22 13.30 6.38
N GLY A 682 12.72 13.51 5.17
CA GLY A 682 13.46 14.19 4.10
C GLY A 682 13.00 15.64 4.02
N VAL A 683 13.94 16.58 4.02
CA VAL A 683 13.64 18.02 3.84
C VAL A 683 14.39 18.54 2.63
N VAL A 684 13.68 19.23 1.74
CA VAL A 684 14.25 19.94 0.58
C VAL A 684 13.94 21.43 0.69
N TRP A 685 14.88 22.27 0.30
CA TRP A 685 14.70 23.72 0.25
C TRP A 685 15.52 24.34 -0.89
N ARG A 686 15.13 25.56 -1.26
CA ARG A 686 15.91 26.41 -2.15
C ARG A 686 16.94 27.19 -1.34
N ASP A 687 18.15 27.27 -1.85
CA ASP A 687 19.27 27.94 -1.21
C ASP A 687 19.96 28.94 -2.15
N LYS A 688 20.46 30.06 -1.61
CA LYS A 688 21.11 31.15 -2.35
C LYS A 688 22.55 31.44 -1.92
N ARG A 689 23.19 30.52 -1.18
CA ARG A 689 24.50 30.72 -0.53
C ARG A 689 25.67 31.08 -1.47
N ASN A 690 25.59 30.76 -2.76
CA ASN A 690 26.64 30.99 -3.76
C ASN A 690 26.25 32.04 -4.83
N SER A 691 25.23 32.87 -4.59
CA SER A 691 24.63 33.77 -5.61
C SER A 691 23.99 33.04 -6.80
N GLN A 692 23.80 31.73 -6.67
CA GLN A 692 23.00 30.89 -7.55
C GLN A 692 21.80 30.36 -6.78
N ASP A 693 20.77 29.93 -7.50
CA ASP A 693 19.61 29.26 -6.92
C ASP A 693 19.83 27.76 -6.97
N ASP A 694 20.19 27.17 -5.83
CA ASP A 694 20.43 25.74 -5.68
C ASP A 694 19.29 25.06 -4.92
N MET A 695 19.17 23.74 -5.09
CA MET A 695 18.29 22.92 -4.27
C MET A 695 19.11 22.02 -3.35
N TYR A 696 18.79 22.06 -2.06
CA TYR A 696 19.47 21.26 -1.06
C TYR A 696 18.51 20.29 -0.39
N TYR A 697 19.08 19.17 0.03
CA TYR A 697 18.40 18.13 0.78
C TYR A 697 19.11 17.85 2.10
N ARG A 698 18.32 17.52 3.13
CA ARG A 698 18.79 17.03 4.42
C ARG A 698 17.92 15.90 4.92
N ARG A 699 18.59 14.85 5.38
CA ARG A 699 17.97 13.74 6.12
C ARG A 699 17.92 14.08 7.61
N LEU A 700 16.74 14.01 8.21
CA LEU A 700 16.51 14.20 9.65
C LEU A 700 16.01 12.90 10.30
N ASP A 701 16.35 12.66 11.56
CA ASP A 701 15.73 11.61 12.37
C ASP A 701 14.30 11.97 12.82
N LEU A 702 13.64 11.07 13.55
CA LEU A 702 12.29 11.27 14.07
C LEU A 702 12.14 12.46 15.04
N ASN A 703 13.23 13.00 15.59
CA ASN A 703 13.24 14.17 16.45
C ASN A 703 13.57 15.47 15.70
N GLY A 704 13.88 15.37 14.40
CA GLY A 704 14.33 16.48 13.56
C GLY A 704 15.83 16.73 13.57
N ALA A 705 16.62 15.88 14.25
CA ALA A 705 18.06 16.06 14.29
C ALA A 705 18.67 15.63 12.95
N PRO A 706 19.59 16.41 12.37
CA PRO A 706 20.21 16.03 11.11
C PRO A 706 21.11 14.79 11.24
N VAL A 707 20.87 13.76 10.42
CA VAL A 707 21.61 12.47 10.49
C VAL A 707 22.60 12.23 9.35
N ALA A 708 22.51 13.02 8.27
CA ALA A 708 23.44 13.01 7.14
C ALA A 708 23.85 14.45 6.78
N PRO A 709 24.96 14.70 6.05
CA PRO A 709 25.33 16.03 5.57
C PRO A 709 24.26 16.69 4.66
N GLU A 710 24.41 18.00 4.40
CA GLU A 710 23.62 18.69 3.38
C GLU A 710 24.05 18.16 2.01
N VAL A 711 23.09 17.81 1.17
CA VAL A 711 23.35 17.37 -0.19
C VAL A 711 22.86 18.43 -1.16
N ASN A 712 23.75 18.99 -1.96
CA ASN A 712 23.36 19.82 -3.10
C ASN A 712 22.82 18.89 -4.19
N LEU A 713 21.54 19.05 -4.51
CA LEU A 713 20.86 18.27 -5.53
C LEU A 713 21.01 18.87 -6.93
N LEU A 714 21.20 20.20 -7.04
CA LEU A 714 21.25 20.95 -8.28
C LEU A 714 22.21 22.15 -8.11
N ASP A 715 23.36 22.10 -8.78
CA ASP A 715 24.32 23.23 -8.84
C ASP A 715 23.90 24.15 -10.00
N GLY A 716 23.18 25.22 -9.66
CA GLY A 716 22.68 26.20 -10.63
C GLY A 716 23.82 27.02 -11.23
N GLY A 717 24.09 26.89 -12.52
CA GLY A 717 25.12 27.69 -13.21
C GLY A 717 24.69 29.13 -13.60
N GLY A 718 23.56 29.67 -13.13
CA GLY A 718 23.02 30.95 -13.61
C GLY A 718 21.90 31.60 -12.79
N SER A 719 21.71 32.91 -12.98
CA SER A 719 20.92 33.83 -12.14
C SER A 719 19.42 33.95 -12.47
N SER A 720 18.74 32.88 -12.92
CA SER A 720 17.32 32.96 -13.34
C SER A 720 16.44 31.94 -12.59
N ILE A 721 15.34 32.47 -12.03
CA ILE A 721 14.21 31.85 -11.31
C ILE A 721 13.78 30.57 -12.08
N VAL A 722 13.60 29.39 -11.47
CA VAL A 722 12.50 28.99 -10.57
C VAL A 722 12.87 27.66 -9.89
N HIS A 723 12.71 27.50 -8.55
CA HIS A 723 12.79 26.19 -7.87
C HIS A 723 11.78 26.12 -6.72
N SER A 724 10.51 25.83 -7.02
CA SER A 724 9.49 25.52 -6.00
C SER A 724 9.43 24.00 -5.83
N PRO A 725 10.16 23.39 -4.87
CA PRO A 725 10.22 21.94 -4.81
C PRO A 725 8.90 21.33 -4.27
N SER A 726 8.66 20.08 -4.63
CA SER A 726 7.70 19.19 -4.00
C SER A 726 8.34 17.81 -3.88
N ILE A 727 8.33 17.24 -2.67
CA ILE A 727 8.98 15.95 -2.37
C ILE A 727 7.95 14.94 -1.87
N ARG A 728 8.07 13.67 -2.28
CA ARG A 728 7.23 12.55 -1.81
C ARG A 728 8.06 11.31 -1.58
N TRP A 729 7.79 10.61 -0.48
CA TRP A 729 8.38 9.29 -0.21
C TRP A 729 7.52 8.23 -0.89
N ILE A 730 8.10 7.46 -1.80
CA ILE A 730 7.38 6.44 -2.57
C ILE A 730 7.59 5.01 -2.05
N GLY A 731 8.22 4.86 -0.88
CA GLY A 731 8.42 3.57 -0.21
C GLY A 731 9.89 3.16 -0.08
N ASN A 732 10.71 3.43 -1.10
CA ASN A 732 12.13 3.08 -1.16
C ASN A 732 13.05 4.30 -1.41
N GLU A 733 12.57 5.30 -2.13
CA GLU A 733 13.27 6.55 -2.45
C GLU A 733 12.31 7.75 -2.39
N PHE A 734 12.84 8.95 -2.58
CA PHE A 734 12.05 10.16 -2.76
C PHE A 734 11.97 10.53 -4.24
N LEU A 735 10.78 10.98 -4.64
CA LEU A 735 10.57 11.74 -5.86
C LEU A 735 10.56 13.23 -5.52
N LEU A 736 11.22 14.03 -6.35
CA LEU A 736 11.35 15.46 -6.18
C LEU A 736 10.95 16.18 -7.47
N ALA A 737 9.78 16.80 -7.49
CA ALA A 737 9.38 17.68 -8.58
C ALA A 737 9.91 19.10 -8.33
N TYR A 738 10.46 19.72 -9.37
CA TYR A 738 10.99 21.08 -9.33
C TYR A 738 10.93 21.72 -10.73
N SER A 739 10.97 23.05 -10.81
CA SER A 739 11.21 23.74 -12.09
C SER A 739 12.71 24.02 -12.20
N ASN A 740 13.28 24.08 -13.41
CA ASN A 740 14.70 24.44 -13.61
C ASN A 740 14.86 25.85 -14.19
N GLN A 741 16.10 26.26 -14.44
CA GLN A 741 16.42 27.58 -14.99
C GLN A 741 15.88 27.82 -16.41
N GLN A 742 15.66 26.76 -17.18
CA GLN A 742 15.03 26.78 -18.49
C GLN A 742 13.50 26.78 -18.40
N THR A 743 12.92 26.96 -17.20
CA THR A 743 11.48 26.93 -16.94
C THR A 743 10.82 25.61 -17.37
N GLN A 744 11.54 24.51 -17.16
CA GLN A 744 11.09 23.14 -17.40
C GLN A 744 10.72 22.49 -16.08
N ILE A 745 9.63 21.73 -16.04
CA ILE A 745 9.28 20.94 -14.85
C ILE A 745 10.01 19.61 -14.94
N ARG A 746 10.71 19.26 -13.86
CA ARG A 746 11.52 18.06 -13.77
C ARG A 746 11.21 17.25 -12.52
N ILE A 747 11.48 15.95 -12.59
CA ILE A 747 11.42 15.04 -11.46
C ILE A 747 12.79 14.39 -11.27
N ALA A 748 13.38 14.61 -10.09
CA ALA A 748 14.58 13.93 -9.64
C ALA A 748 14.20 12.74 -8.75
N ARG A 749 15.01 11.69 -8.81
CA ARG A 749 14.94 10.54 -7.90
C ARG A 749 16.14 10.57 -6.98
N ILE A 750 15.88 10.53 -5.68
CA ILE A 750 16.93 10.56 -4.66
C ILE A 750 16.67 9.49 -3.61
N ASN A 751 17.70 8.75 -3.21
CA ASN A 751 17.58 7.79 -2.12
C ASN A 751 17.42 8.51 -0.76
N ALA A 752 17.30 7.73 0.33
CA ALA A 752 17.15 8.27 1.68
C ALA A 752 18.25 9.27 2.10
N ASP A 753 19.44 9.16 1.54
CA ASP A 753 20.58 10.03 1.86
C ASP A 753 20.72 11.21 0.87
N GLY A 754 19.76 11.42 -0.01
CA GLY A 754 19.76 12.51 -0.99
C GLY A 754 20.63 12.25 -2.22
N ILE A 755 21.12 11.02 -2.40
CA ILE A 755 21.94 10.66 -3.56
C ILE A 755 21.01 10.36 -4.72
N ARG A 756 21.27 11.00 -5.87
CA ARG A 756 20.54 10.78 -7.12
C ARG A 756 20.65 9.32 -7.57
N THR A 757 19.51 8.70 -7.85
CA THR A 757 19.41 7.30 -8.28
C THR A 757 19.22 7.16 -9.80
N GLY A 758 19.03 8.27 -10.53
CA GLY A 758 18.91 8.33 -11.98
C GLY A 758 18.97 9.77 -12.53
N PRO A 759 18.86 9.95 -13.86
CA PRO A 759 18.74 11.27 -14.48
C PRO A 759 17.39 11.94 -14.16
N ASP A 760 17.34 13.26 -14.33
CA ASP A 760 16.12 14.05 -14.10
C ASP A 760 15.15 13.97 -15.28
N LEU A 761 13.93 13.52 -15.01
CA LEU A 761 12.86 13.42 -16.00
C LEU A 761 12.23 14.78 -16.28
N ARG A 762 12.21 15.25 -17.54
CA ARG A 762 11.45 16.45 -17.94
C ARG A 762 9.98 16.09 -18.19
N ILE A 763 9.04 16.77 -17.52
CA ILE A 763 7.62 16.44 -17.57
C ILE A 763 6.68 17.40 -18.31
N ASP A 764 7.19 18.55 -18.73
CA ASP A 764 6.40 19.67 -19.22
C ASP A 764 6.30 19.78 -20.75
N GLN A 765 6.37 18.65 -21.48
CA GLN A 765 6.45 18.58 -22.96
C GLN A 765 5.53 19.62 -23.65
N GLY A 766 6.13 20.66 -24.23
CA GLY A 766 5.45 21.85 -24.77
C GLY A 766 6.45 22.95 -25.16
N PRO A 767 6.04 23.98 -25.94
CA PRO A 767 6.96 25.00 -26.46
C PRO A 767 7.69 25.75 -25.34
N ASP A 768 9.01 25.96 -25.49
CA ASP A 768 9.91 26.54 -24.49
C ASP A 768 9.71 28.05 -24.22
N ASN A 769 8.56 28.63 -24.62
CA ASN A 769 8.26 30.06 -24.47
C ASN A 769 7.33 30.41 -23.30
N PHE A 770 7.06 29.45 -22.41
CA PHE A 770 6.27 29.64 -21.19
C PHE A 770 7.14 29.49 -19.93
N THR A 771 6.88 30.32 -18.93
CA THR A 771 7.41 30.19 -17.58
C THR A 771 6.61 29.14 -16.82
N LYS A 772 7.26 28.03 -16.47
CA LYS A 772 6.66 26.94 -15.69
C LYS A 772 7.19 26.92 -14.27
N ASP A 773 6.30 26.93 -13.28
CA ASP A 773 6.65 27.06 -11.85
C ASP A 773 5.66 26.29 -10.98
N ARG A 774 6.02 26.16 -9.69
CA ARG A 774 5.19 25.69 -8.59
C ARG A 774 4.68 24.26 -8.80
N PRO A 775 5.56 23.30 -9.14
CA PRO A 775 5.14 21.93 -9.19
C PRO A 775 4.68 21.46 -7.80
N HIS A 776 3.55 20.77 -7.76
CA HIS A 776 3.08 20.06 -6.58
C HIS A 776 2.77 18.62 -6.94
N MET A 777 3.23 17.68 -6.11
CA MET A 777 3.13 16.25 -6.37
C MET A 777 2.19 15.55 -5.39
N ALA A 778 1.36 14.66 -5.94
CA ALA A 778 0.65 13.63 -5.19
C ALA A 778 1.12 12.24 -5.67
N TRP A 779 1.20 11.29 -4.75
CA TRP A 779 1.46 9.89 -5.02
C TRP A 779 0.17 9.11 -4.74
N ASN A 780 -0.35 8.37 -5.72
CA ASN A 780 -1.56 7.58 -5.55
C ASN A 780 -1.30 6.13 -5.07
N GLY A 781 -0.04 5.73 -4.95
CA GLY A 781 0.36 4.33 -4.69
C GLY A 781 1.02 3.65 -5.90
N VAL A 782 0.85 4.23 -7.09
CA VAL A 782 1.08 3.63 -8.41
C VAL A 782 1.98 4.49 -9.28
N ARG A 783 1.59 5.74 -9.48
CA ARG A 783 2.30 6.74 -10.28
C ARG A 783 2.16 8.13 -9.65
N PRO A 784 3.18 9.00 -9.75
CA PRO A 784 3.06 10.35 -9.27
C PRO A 784 2.26 11.19 -10.27
N ALA A 785 1.40 12.05 -9.74
CA ALA A 785 0.75 13.13 -10.47
C ALA A 785 1.39 14.45 -10.07
N VAL A 786 1.82 15.24 -11.06
CA VAL A 786 2.41 16.56 -10.83
C VAL A 786 1.56 17.61 -11.50
N VAL A 787 1.18 18.64 -10.73
CA VAL A 787 0.52 19.84 -11.26
C VAL A 787 1.48 21.01 -11.23
N TRP A 788 1.40 21.92 -12.20
CA TRP A 788 2.23 23.14 -12.23
C TRP A 788 1.51 24.29 -12.94
N GLU A 789 2.00 25.49 -12.66
CA GLU A 789 1.59 26.73 -13.33
C GLU A 789 2.39 26.88 -14.63
N ASP A 790 1.70 27.16 -15.76
CA ASP A 790 2.29 27.33 -17.09
C ASP A 790 1.84 28.68 -17.69
N THR A 791 2.71 29.69 -17.62
CA THR A 791 2.38 31.10 -17.90
C THR A 791 3.19 31.66 -19.06
N ARG A 792 2.55 32.24 -20.10
CA ARG A 792 3.28 32.93 -21.18
C ARG A 792 4.02 34.16 -20.67
N ALA A 793 5.16 34.48 -21.28
CA ALA A 793 5.92 35.71 -21.03
C ALA A 793 5.11 37.02 -21.19
N THR A 794 3.97 37.00 -21.90
CA THR A 794 3.07 38.15 -22.08
C THR A 794 1.93 38.26 -21.05
N GLY A 795 1.79 37.30 -20.13
CA GLY A 795 0.84 37.32 -19.00
C GLY A 795 -0.64 37.09 -19.33
N SER A 796 -1.01 36.95 -20.61
CA SER A 796 -2.40 36.88 -21.08
C SER A 796 -2.91 35.46 -21.39
N ASP A 797 -2.09 34.43 -21.15
CA ASP A 797 -2.44 33.02 -21.32
C ASP A 797 -1.67 32.23 -20.23
N ALA A 798 -2.34 31.93 -19.13
CA ALA A 798 -1.83 31.07 -18.07
C ALA A 798 -2.78 29.90 -17.88
N ARG A 799 -2.22 28.70 -17.77
CA ARG A 799 -2.96 27.46 -17.58
C ARG A 799 -2.31 26.66 -16.46
N ASN A 800 -3.12 25.94 -15.70
CA ASN A 800 -2.59 24.90 -14.83
C ASN A 800 -2.65 23.56 -15.55
N LEU A 801 -1.53 22.86 -15.53
CA LEU A 801 -1.35 21.58 -16.18
C LEU A 801 -1.15 20.48 -15.15
N ILE A 802 -1.56 19.27 -15.51
CA ILE A 802 -1.28 18.03 -14.80
C ILE A 802 -0.58 17.06 -15.74
N ALA A 803 0.43 16.35 -15.25
CA ALA A 803 0.98 15.18 -15.92
C ALA A 803 1.21 14.05 -14.92
N PHE A 804 1.14 12.83 -15.45
CA PHE A 804 1.43 11.59 -14.76
C PHE A 804 2.76 11.04 -15.26
N VAL A 805 3.54 10.48 -14.34
CA VAL A 805 4.78 9.78 -14.71
C VAL A 805 4.48 8.30 -14.82
N THR A 806 4.75 7.71 -15.98
CA THR A 806 4.64 6.27 -16.17
C THR A 806 5.82 5.57 -15.49
N CYS A 807 5.56 4.52 -14.71
CA CYS A 807 6.61 3.67 -14.16
C CYS A 807 6.86 2.52 -15.15
N CYS A 808 8.09 2.40 -15.65
CA CYS A 808 8.43 1.74 -16.92
C CYS A 808 8.73 0.23 -16.84
N GLU A 809 8.37 -0.45 -15.76
CA GLU A 809 8.87 -1.79 -15.49
C GLU A 809 8.24 -2.90 -16.37
N ASP A 810 7.20 -2.59 -17.15
CA ASP A 810 6.42 -3.57 -17.93
C ASP A 810 6.42 -3.35 -19.46
N VAL A 811 7.16 -2.36 -19.98
CA VAL A 811 7.22 -2.11 -21.44
C VAL A 811 8.35 -2.95 -22.06
N PRO A 812 8.13 -3.73 -23.13
CA PRO A 812 9.21 -4.42 -23.82
C PRO A 812 10.22 -3.44 -24.44
N VAL A 813 11.52 -3.72 -24.33
CA VAL A 813 12.56 -2.99 -25.06
C VAL A 813 12.33 -3.19 -26.56
N PRO A 814 12.20 -2.11 -27.38
CA PRO A 814 12.09 -2.25 -28.83
C PRO A 814 13.25 -3.08 -29.39
N GLY A 815 12.93 -4.07 -30.24
CA GLY A 815 13.95 -4.93 -30.86
C GLY A 815 14.83 -4.18 -31.89
N SER A 816 15.74 -4.88 -32.56
CA SER A 816 16.50 -4.28 -33.67
C SER A 816 15.59 -3.93 -34.86
N VAL A 817 15.73 -2.73 -35.41
CA VAL A 817 15.02 -2.33 -36.64
C VAL A 817 15.70 -2.97 -37.85
N SER A 818 14.91 -3.55 -38.74
CA SER A 818 15.40 -4.20 -39.96
C SER A 818 14.71 -3.65 -41.22
N GLY A 819 15.21 -4.01 -42.40
CA GLY A 819 14.53 -3.69 -43.66
C GLY A 819 14.47 -2.20 -44.01
N VAL A 820 15.38 -1.38 -43.48
CA VAL A 820 15.50 0.04 -43.85
C VAL A 820 15.76 0.15 -45.36
N GLY A 821 14.84 0.77 -46.09
CA GLY A 821 14.89 0.81 -47.55
C GLY A 821 13.94 1.84 -48.17
N TRP A 822 14.14 2.14 -49.44
CA TRP A 822 13.36 3.14 -50.16
C TRP A 822 12.18 2.50 -50.89
N ILE A 823 10.99 3.09 -50.75
CA ILE A 823 9.81 2.70 -51.56
C ILE A 823 9.63 3.59 -52.79
N ASP A 824 10.11 4.83 -52.73
CA ASP A 824 10.20 5.75 -53.87
C ASP A 824 11.43 6.67 -53.69
N LYS A 825 11.57 7.70 -54.54
CA LYS A 825 12.75 8.61 -54.52
C LYS A 825 12.79 9.55 -53.32
N THR A 826 11.71 9.63 -52.56
CA THR A 826 11.49 10.62 -51.50
C THR A 826 11.01 9.99 -50.20
N THR A 827 10.85 8.67 -50.13
CA THR A 827 10.27 8.00 -48.96
C THR A 827 11.08 6.78 -48.57
N LEU A 828 11.65 6.83 -47.36
CA LEU A 828 12.37 5.75 -46.69
C LEU A 828 11.41 5.04 -45.71
N VAL A 829 11.46 3.70 -45.64
CA VAL A 829 10.65 2.86 -44.75
C VAL A 829 11.49 1.83 -44.02
N TRP A 830 10.97 1.25 -42.94
CA TRP A 830 11.62 0.18 -42.17
C TRP A 830 10.59 -0.76 -41.54
N SER A 831 11.04 -1.85 -40.92
CA SER A 831 10.15 -2.81 -40.24
C SER A 831 9.68 -2.29 -38.87
N ASN A 832 8.44 -2.62 -38.52
CA ASN A 832 7.96 -2.45 -37.15
C ASN A 832 8.62 -3.51 -36.26
N ASN A 833 9.19 -3.07 -35.15
CA ASN A 833 9.90 -3.86 -34.13
C ASN A 833 9.19 -3.84 -32.76
N GLY A 834 7.89 -3.53 -32.74
CA GLY A 834 7.09 -3.40 -31.51
C GLY A 834 7.09 -1.98 -30.93
N SER A 835 7.45 -0.98 -31.73
CA SER A 835 7.59 0.41 -31.31
C SER A 835 6.65 1.32 -32.12
N GLU A 836 6.11 2.34 -31.45
CA GLU A 836 5.20 3.32 -32.06
C GLU A 836 5.93 4.57 -32.57
N ARG A 837 7.23 4.70 -32.28
CA ARG A 837 8.04 5.90 -32.50
C ARG A 837 9.45 5.52 -32.91
N TYR A 838 10.09 6.24 -33.82
CA TYR A 838 11.41 5.87 -34.33
C TYR A 838 12.36 7.05 -34.37
N ASP A 839 13.58 6.83 -33.89
CA ASP A 839 14.68 7.77 -34.07
C ASP A 839 15.44 7.44 -35.34
N ARG A 840 15.91 8.48 -36.02
CA ARG A 840 16.69 8.32 -37.24
C ARG A 840 17.94 9.21 -37.24
N VAL A 841 19.07 8.58 -37.57
CA VAL A 841 20.34 9.24 -37.80
C VAL A 841 20.65 9.22 -39.29
N ARG A 842 21.10 10.37 -39.81
CA ARG A 842 21.52 10.56 -41.19
C ARG A 842 22.99 10.98 -41.22
N GLY A 843 23.77 10.39 -42.12
CA GLY A 843 25.18 10.77 -42.28
C GLY A 843 25.75 10.55 -43.68
N ASP A 844 26.94 11.09 -43.91
CA ASP A 844 27.65 11.06 -45.19
C ASP A 844 28.42 9.74 -45.38
N LEU A 845 28.14 9.07 -46.50
CA LEU A 845 28.74 7.77 -46.81
C LEU A 845 30.22 7.88 -47.18
N VAL A 846 30.65 9.00 -47.78
CA VAL A 846 32.06 9.20 -48.15
C VAL A 846 32.93 9.34 -46.90
N SER A 847 32.45 10.08 -45.91
CA SER A 847 33.10 10.26 -44.61
C SER A 847 33.21 8.93 -43.86
N LEU A 848 32.14 8.14 -43.83
CA LEU A 848 32.12 6.80 -43.23
C LEU A 848 33.12 5.83 -43.90
N LEU A 849 33.22 5.87 -45.24
CA LEU A 849 34.17 5.03 -45.98
C LEU A 849 35.63 5.44 -45.73
N ASN A 850 35.89 6.73 -45.52
CA ASN A 850 37.24 7.24 -45.27
C ASN A 850 37.73 6.97 -43.84
N THR A 851 36.83 6.62 -42.93
CA THR A 851 37.14 6.34 -41.51
C THR A 851 37.10 4.85 -41.19
N ASP A 852 37.17 3.99 -42.22
CA ASP A 852 37.07 2.54 -42.10
C ASP A 852 35.82 2.08 -41.29
N GLY A 853 34.73 2.84 -41.36
CA GLY A 853 33.45 2.50 -40.73
C GLY A 853 33.17 3.13 -39.37
N ASP A 854 33.99 4.07 -38.87
CA ASP A 854 33.65 4.88 -37.69
C ASP A 854 32.56 5.90 -38.05
N PHE A 855 31.42 5.78 -37.39
CA PHE A 855 30.24 6.61 -37.65
C PHE A 855 30.38 8.03 -37.13
N THR A 856 31.13 8.25 -36.04
CA THR A 856 31.27 9.55 -35.35
C THR A 856 31.57 10.73 -36.29
N PRO A 857 32.57 10.67 -37.19
CA PRO A 857 32.89 11.77 -38.10
C PRO A 857 31.95 11.89 -39.31
N GLY A 858 31.09 10.89 -39.55
CA GLY A 858 30.17 10.84 -40.69
C GLY A 858 28.73 11.24 -40.37
N VAL A 859 28.36 11.41 -39.09
CA VAL A 859 27.00 11.86 -38.71
C VAL A 859 26.79 13.31 -39.14
N LEU A 860 25.68 13.57 -39.84
CA LEU A 860 25.29 14.92 -40.25
C LEU A 860 24.16 15.46 -39.38
N ASP A 861 23.09 14.68 -39.17
CA ASP A 861 21.92 15.07 -38.38
C ASP A 861 21.40 13.89 -37.52
N CYS A 862 21.05 14.13 -36.25
CA CYS A 862 20.10 13.29 -35.48
C CYS A 862 18.72 13.96 -35.62
N ILE A 863 17.73 13.24 -36.11
CA ILE A 863 16.40 13.78 -36.33
C ILE A 863 15.45 12.97 -35.45
N GLU A 864 15.13 13.53 -34.28
CA GLU A 864 14.00 13.10 -33.47
C GLU A 864 12.73 13.70 -34.08
N ASP A 865 12.00 12.90 -34.84
CA ASP A 865 10.64 13.24 -35.20
C ASP A 865 9.81 11.96 -35.20
N LEU A 866 8.69 12.05 -34.49
CA LEU A 866 7.80 10.97 -34.11
C LEU A 866 7.03 10.43 -35.32
N ILE A 867 7.69 9.60 -36.12
CA ILE A 867 7.08 8.94 -37.28
C ILE A 867 6.84 7.47 -36.98
N GLY A 868 5.80 6.93 -37.62
CA GLY A 868 5.62 5.48 -37.75
C GLY A 868 6.74 4.88 -38.61
N ILE A 869 6.47 3.81 -39.34
CA ILE A 869 7.51 3.05 -40.06
C ILE A 869 8.05 3.70 -41.37
N SER A 870 7.98 5.03 -41.51
CA SER A 870 8.39 5.74 -42.72
C SER A 870 8.78 7.20 -42.50
N SER A 871 9.65 7.74 -43.36
CA SER A 871 10.09 9.14 -43.33
C SER A 871 10.26 9.73 -44.74
N SER A 872 9.97 11.02 -44.88
CA SER A 872 10.21 11.76 -46.13
C SER A 872 11.65 12.27 -46.22
N GLU A 873 12.28 12.06 -47.36
CA GLU A 873 13.65 12.44 -47.67
C GLU A 873 13.73 13.18 -49.00
N THR A 874 13.83 14.50 -48.94
CA THR A 874 13.84 15.35 -50.15
C THR A 874 15.25 15.68 -50.64
N ASP A 875 16.28 15.39 -49.85
CA ASP A 875 17.66 15.72 -50.17
C ASP A 875 18.27 14.70 -51.13
N THR A 876 18.87 15.19 -52.21
CA THR A 876 19.58 14.36 -53.20
C THR A 876 21.08 14.62 -53.10
N PRO A 877 21.91 13.60 -52.80
CA PRO A 877 23.37 13.74 -52.76
C PRO A 877 23.94 14.13 -54.13
N ALA A 878 25.12 14.75 -54.15
CA ALA A 878 25.78 15.06 -55.40
C ALA A 878 26.24 13.78 -56.15
N LEU A 879 26.60 13.93 -57.42
CA LEU A 879 27.12 12.83 -58.25
C LEU A 879 28.35 12.19 -57.60
N ALA A 880 28.27 10.88 -57.34
CA ALA A 880 29.28 10.05 -56.67
C ALA A 880 29.41 10.22 -55.15
N GLU A 881 28.47 10.92 -54.51
CA GLU A 881 28.28 10.93 -53.05
C GLU A 881 27.12 10.02 -52.65
N GLY A 882 26.93 9.81 -51.34
CA GLY A 882 25.85 8.99 -50.81
C GLY A 882 25.58 9.28 -49.34
N MET A 883 24.41 8.87 -48.86
CA MET A 883 24.03 9.00 -47.45
C MET A 883 23.84 7.62 -46.85
N TYR A 884 24.12 7.49 -45.57
CA TYR A 884 23.67 6.36 -44.76
C TYR A 884 22.55 6.81 -43.80
N TYR A 885 21.71 5.84 -43.44
CA TYR A 885 20.62 6.03 -42.49
C TYR A 885 20.66 4.91 -41.46
N LEU A 886 20.48 5.27 -40.21
CA LEU A 886 20.27 4.34 -39.11
C LEU A 886 18.95 4.66 -38.43
N VAL A 887 18.22 3.62 -38.06
CA VAL A 887 16.91 3.75 -37.43
C VAL A 887 16.89 2.84 -36.22
N ARG A 888 16.34 3.32 -35.11
CA ARG A 888 15.99 2.50 -33.95
C ARG A 888 14.55 2.75 -33.57
N GLY A 889 13.87 1.72 -33.08
CA GLY A 889 12.55 1.91 -32.48
C GLY A 889 12.70 2.44 -31.07
N ASP A 890 11.78 3.31 -30.69
CA ASP A 890 11.67 3.93 -29.38
C ASP A 890 10.30 3.58 -28.77
N SER A 891 10.26 3.35 -27.46
CA SER A 891 9.00 3.14 -26.73
C SER A 891 8.80 4.23 -25.69
N VAL A 892 7.75 4.12 -24.87
CA VAL A 892 7.52 5.04 -23.74
C VAL A 892 8.56 4.85 -22.63
N CYS A 893 9.40 3.81 -22.71
CA CYS A 893 10.21 3.35 -21.58
C CYS A 893 11.60 2.80 -21.93
N TRP A 894 11.87 2.49 -23.19
CA TRP A 894 13.16 1.97 -23.65
C TRP A 894 13.47 2.44 -25.06
N THR A 895 14.72 2.86 -25.31
CA THR A 895 15.23 3.01 -26.67
C THR A 895 15.76 1.66 -27.17
N GLY A 896 15.41 1.28 -28.39
CA GLY A 896 16.08 0.18 -29.10
C GLY A 896 17.54 0.52 -29.41
N SER A 897 18.27 -0.43 -29.99
CA SER A 897 19.65 -0.20 -30.45
C SER A 897 19.69 0.18 -31.93
N TYR A 898 20.68 0.99 -32.35
CA TYR A 898 21.01 1.18 -33.76
C TYR A 898 21.72 -0.06 -34.37
N ASP A 899 22.00 -1.06 -33.54
CA ASP A 899 22.55 -2.33 -33.95
C ASP A 899 21.48 -3.24 -34.55
N SER A 900 21.78 -3.79 -35.73
CA SER A 900 20.88 -4.73 -36.41
C SER A 900 21.14 -6.19 -36.02
N GLY A 901 22.15 -6.45 -35.19
CA GLY A 901 22.54 -7.80 -34.74
C GLY A 901 23.11 -8.69 -35.86
N GLY A 902 23.45 -8.12 -37.01
CA GLY A 902 23.94 -8.86 -38.17
C GLY A 902 25.37 -9.38 -37.98
N SER A 903 25.68 -10.57 -38.52
CA SER A 903 26.98 -11.24 -38.37
C SER A 903 28.18 -10.50 -39.00
N GLY A 904 27.96 -9.39 -39.70
CA GLY A 904 29.00 -8.51 -40.24
C GLY A 904 29.26 -7.26 -39.42
N GLN A 905 28.66 -7.15 -38.22
CA GLN A 905 28.72 -5.98 -37.38
C GLN A 905 29.68 -6.20 -36.20
N GLU A 906 30.87 -5.60 -36.27
CA GLU A 906 31.85 -5.52 -35.18
C GLU A 906 32.49 -4.11 -35.21
N PRO A 907 32.42 -3.25 -34.16
CA PRO A 907 31.75 -3.34 -32.85
C PRO A 907 30.36 -2.62 -32.81
N GLY A 908 29.79 -2.40 -31.62
CA GLY A 908 28.46 -1.77 -31.43
C GLY A 908 28.44 -0.27 -31.77
N ARG A 909 27.48 0.15 -32.60
CA ARG A 909 27.43 1.50 -33.20
C ARG A 909 26.96 2.57 -32.24
N ASP A 910 26.21 2.17 -31.21
CA ASP A 910 25.58 3.07 -30.23
C ASP A 910 26.61 3.99 -29.55
N SER A 911 27.85 3.53 -29.35
CA SER A 911 28.92 4.34 -28.75
C SER A 911 29.58 5.34 -29.70
N GLU A 912 29.58 5.06 -31.01
CA GLU A 912 30.19 5.89 -32.06
C GLU A 912 29.25 7.02 -32.50
N ILE A 913 27.94 6.81 -32.37
CA ILE A 913 26.92 7.75 -32.84
C ILE A 913 26.48 8.72 -31.73
N ALA A 914 27.20 8.79 -30.59
CA ALA A 914 26.93 9.62 -29.41
C ALA A 914 26.92 11.15 -29.69
N ALA A 915 25.95 11.62 -30.49
CA ALA A 915 25.78 12.97 -30.95
C ALA A 915 25.15 13.86 -29.85
N SER A 916 25.98 14.73 -29.27
CA SER A 916 25.63 15.82 -28.32
C SER A 916 24.86 16.97 -28.99
N ALA A 917 24.32 18.02 -28.36
CA ALA A 917 24.17 18.41 -26.95
C ALA A 917 22.69 18.79 -26.65
N ASN A 918 21.77 18.40 -27.53
CA ASN A 918 20.33 18.66 -27.44
C ASN A 918 19.54 17.38 -27.81
N SER A 919 19.98 16.22 -27.26
CA SER A 919 19.62 14.81 -27.58
C SER A 919 20.15 14.32 -28.94
N CYS A 920 20.63 13.09 -29.10
CA CYS A 920 20.08 11.79 -28.67
C CYS A 920 20.93 11.15 -27.55
N PRO A 921 20.79 11.62 -26.29
CA PRO A 921 19.77 11.13 -25.35
C PRO A 921 18.83 12.20 -24.78
#